data_AF-A0A9P1GG18-F1
#
_entry.id   AF-A0A9P1GG18-F1
#
_cell.length_a   1.000
_cell.length_b   1.000
_cell.length_c   1.000
_cell.angle_alpha   90.00
_cell.angle_beta   90.00
_cell.angle_gamma   90.00
#
_symmetry.space_group_name_H-M   'P 1'
#
loop_
_entity.id
_entity.type
_entity.pdbx_description
1 polymer ?
#
loop_
_entity_poly.entity_id
_entity_poly.type
_entity_poly.pdbx_seq_one_letter_code
_entity_poly.pdbx_strand_id
1 'polypeptide(L)'
;MPTAIELATAQLRLHCNQDLERIPLNKVLDGLWSVLMWASGLSAEMNFEHISAKQKGMHIGTAAVFMVADCLLRCHLKQRVLACLEISIDFLLSWLFLDGKNFGRKPEGALRALAGLFVANGMAILKGRARTQQSHQVGQLLCPDHRSIFWPKSFPEQSLAQRRQAIDRFVHLQLLAVRAPNIDLEAYGCNLQNCAVVYQWLGPSRYVGVASLQRASRPGMPGPALRWWEHLLHWSRGYVGHHLREGTFEGGVASAQFEKALARVSRAQQYNAHRAEPQDLVRALGMDFRSAYRHVQQHRFAQSGVLGPLNIYSPGHWRLLLLFLGSFGASVHWACVDKHWRSPCSAILLWKKAKLWLVGRRLQLAQQKFDDLLHSRRLPSTRGFTITVPQRCFIPAVKSALRLGVASQPSWDKMMRNYVVESTRIAVGKVRTFADKQNCAQQAQVFDWDEVRQCSDSELADAVRATGARRVETNWRVPMPSMREDDLSSVKQCLRGWCGAFLSPKVAKTCRGHAARQLEATRAWKMHHQRVGALTAEHEHIFSQFSAGKQEVICPDDKMKQYKWIVPKKTYFLMMAFFVCVSSAWCAVDMSVEEAQAWCVALLTAFVPARLRRQFGVVPGRWFLPYCYNSMKPKCFSNGRRSCEKPGHSCMRRIVSYVKWPARRMWRQAGRALTFILQMTICTDEIWALNTARRDLERKMARLLPARQAGRCDRCHGACAEIQGITADAGQFFECVSAFEACSAWPPRQFLAGKSIAGILTKTDGRLLNSGGMIGCGLTLLLVGDMSMTSFGSAGRFALGALKKGCSMLTQCPLRLEVAVRGSEKDFHHDRDKRRRGGHRSQRDLGAEDVRRRSKAAGDKEKKRKKKKRSSSSSSSASPSSSSSSSVAKKKQARKQAKKAAERAQASEDRLMAEIQKLKKTLKPSSEPVTPAKLPATRACEQLTPKAQSHLKTLLSFMSDGEVTPLVDVGKVHTWHDIEDQLNGKTLPVLKQFLSTRIPEPEIPSRKAPAIQKVLQLARDALPC
;
A
#
# COMPACT_ATOMS: atom_id res chain seq x y z
N MET A 1 -12.93 -14.45 -45.77
CA MET A 1 -14.11 -14.07 -44.97
C MET A 1 -13.73 -12.89 -44.09
N PRO A 2 -14.47 -11.76 -44.14
CA PRO A 2 -14.18 -10.60 -43.31
C PRO A 2 -14.20 -10.95 -41.81
N THR A 3 -13.32 -10.33 -41.02
CA THR A 3 -13.34 -10.51 -39.57
C THR A 3 -14.61 -9.88 -38.95
N ALA A 4 -15.05 -10.36 -37.78
CA ALA A 4 -16.20 -9.76 -37.09
C ALA A 4 -15.99 -8.26 -36.77
N ILE A 5 -14.73 -7.84 -36.61
CA ILE A 5 -14.33 -6.44 -36.40
C ILE A 5 -14.54 -5.64 -37.70
N GLU A 6 -14.11 -6.17 -38.85
CA GLU A 6 -14.31 -5.52 -40.15
C GLU A 6 -15.79 -5.30 -40.46
N LEU A 7 -16.63 -6.31 -40.20
CA LEU A 7 -18.09 -6.21 -40.42
C LEU A 7 -18.75 -5.17 -39.51
N ALA A 8 -18.41 -5.17 -38.21
CA ALA A 8 -18.92 -4.15 -37.29
C ALA A 8 -18.43 -2.74 -37.65
N THR A 9 -17.19 -2.61 -38.13
CA THR A 9 -16.63 -1.34 -38.61
C THR A 9 -17.36 -0.87 -39.87
N ALA A 10 -17.69 -1.77 -40.79
CA ALA A 10 -18.45 -1.47 -41.99
C ALA A 10 -19.87 -0.96 -41.65
N GLN A 11 -20.55 -1.63 -40.71
CA GLN A 11 -21.87 -1.20 -40.22
C GLN A 11 -21.83 0.21 -39.62
N LEU A 12 -20.81 0.51 -38.81
CA LEU A 12 -20.64 1.84 -38.22
C LEU A 12 -20.40 2.92 -39.28
N ARG A 13 -19.62 2.60 -40.33
CA ARG A 13 -19.30 3.53 -41.42
C ARG A 13 -20.51 3.92 -42.25
N LEU A 14 -21.53 3.07 -42.39
CA LEU A 14 -22.78 3.42 -43.09
C LEU A 14 -23.44 4.68 -42.50
N HIS A 15 -23.31 4.89 -41.19
CA HIS A 15 -23.91 6.03 -40.49
C HIS A 15 -22.93 7.16 -40.18
N CYS A 16 -21.62 6.85 -40.13
CA CYS A 16 -20.59 7.75 -39.62
C CYS A 16 -19.47 8.05 -40.63
N ASN A 17 -19.77 8.13 -41.93
CA ASN A 17 -18.76 8.33 -42.98
C ASN A 17 -18.16 9.75 -43.07
N GLN A 18 -18.25 10.54 -41.98
CA GLN A 18 -17.73 11.91 -41.91
C GLN A 18 -16.56 11.99 -40.92
N ASP A 19 -15.85 13.11 -40.92
CA ASP A 19 -14.82 13.40 -39.93
C ASP A 19 -15.39 13.34 -38.49
N LEU A 20 -14.75 12.59 -37.59
CA LEU A 20 -15.11 12.47 -36.16
C LEU A 20 -15.29 13.84 -35.48
N GLU A 21 -14.57 14.85 -35.95
CA GLU A 21 -14.72 16.22 -35.47
C GLU A 21 -16.09 16.84 -35.77
N ARG A 22 -16.74 16.44 -36.87
CA ARG A 22 -17.98 17.06 -37.36
C ARG A 22 -19.22 16.19 -37.20
N ILE A 23 -19.06 14.89 -36.92
CA ILE A 23 -20.22 13.99 -36.75
C ILE A 23 -21.08 14.43 -35.54
N PRO A 24 -22.37 14.74 -35.74
CA PRO A 24 -23.28 15.05 -34.65
C PRO A 24 -23.56 13.81 -33.80
N LEU A 25 -23.77 14.00 -32.50
CA LEU A 25 -23.97 12.90 -31.56
C LEU A 25 -25.10 11.95 -31.98
N ASN A 26 -26.20 12.46 -32.53
CA ASN A 26 -27.31 11.61 -32.97
C ASN A 26 -26.86 10.58 -34.01
N LYS A 27 -26.04 10.97 -35.01
CA LYS A 27 -25.52 10.05 -36.02
C LYS A 27 -24.53 9.03 -35.44
N VAL A 28 -23.73 9.44 -34.46
CA VAL A 28 -22.89 8.48 -33.68
C VAL A 28 -23.75 7.44 -33.00
N LEU A 29 -24.78 7.88 -32.28
CA LEU A 29 -25.67 6.97 -31.54
C LEU A 29 -26.45 6.05 -32.50
N ASP A 30 -26.95 6.56 -33.62
CA ASP A 30 -27.62 5.75 -34.65
C ASP A 30 -26.67 4.68 -35.23
N GLY A 31 -25.40 5.04 -35.49
CA GLY A 31 -24.38 4.08 -35.92
C GLY A 31 -24.07 3.01 -34.87
N LEU A 32 -23.94 3.39 -33.60
CA LEU A 32 -23.73 2.43 -32.51
C LEU A 32 -24.93 1.48 -32.33
N TRP A 33 -26.15 1.98 -32.51
CA TRP A 33 -27.36 1.15 -32.50
C TRP A 33 -27.34 0.10 -33.62
N SER A 34 -27.04 0.53 -34.85
CA SER A 34 -26.92 -0.37 -36.01
C SER A 34 -25.93 -1.51 -35.77
N VAL A 35 -24.75 -1.21 -35.20
CA VAL A 35 -23.74 -2.22 -34.84
C VAL A 35 -24.26 -3.19 -33.76
N LEU A 36 -25.00 -2.71 -32.77
CA LEU A 36 -25.61 -3.56 -31.73
C LEU A 36 -26.69 -4.49 -32.31
N MET A 37 -27.55 -3.97 -33.19
CA MET A 37 -28.58 -4.77 -33.86
C MET A 37 -27.97 -5.87 -34.71
N TRP A 38 -26.96 -5.53 -35.53
CA TRP A 38 -26.17 -6.50 -36.29
C TRP A 38 -25.56 -7.59 -35.39
N ALA A 39 -24.98 -7.22 -34.25
CA ALA A 39 -24.35 -8.17 -33.34
C ALA A 39 -25.36 -9.09 -32.63
N SER A 40 -26.56 -8.57 -32.35
CA SER A 40 -27.68 -9.33 -31.78
C SER A 40 -28.34 -10.28 -32.79
N GLY A 41 -28.21 -10.00 -34.09
CA GLY A 41 -28.91 -10.72 -35.16
C GLY A 41 -30.38 -10.30 -35.32
N LEU A 42 -30.78 -9.18 -34.70
CA LEU A 42 -32.09 -8.58 -34.86
C LEU A 42 -32.06 -7.56 -36.00
N SER A 43 -33.07 -7.56 -36.86
CA SER A 43 -33.24 -6.61 -37.97
C SER A 43 -34.20 -5.47 -37.64
N ALA A 44 -34.57 -5.27 -36.37
CA ALA A 44 -35.57 -4.28 -36.01
C ALA A 44 -35.05 -2.84 -36.22
N GLU A 45 -35.66 -2.13 -37.16
CA GLU A 45 -35.47 -0.69 -37.32
C GLU A 45 -36.28 0.02 -36.22
N MET A 46 -35.57 0.56 -35.20
CA MET A 46 -36.19 1.54 -34.32
C MET A 46 -36.10 2.90 -35.00
N ASN A 47 -37.25 3.53 -35.27
CA ASN A 47 -37.25 4.92 -35.71
C ASN A 47 -36.83 5.83 -34.53
N PHE A 48 -35.62 6.39 -34.64
CA PHE A 48 -35.04 7.29 -33.65
C PHE A 48 -35.22 8.78 -34.00
N GLU A 49 -36.00 9.13 -35.02
CA GLU A 49 -36.11 10.51 -35.51
C GLU A 49 -36.64 11.49 -34.45
N HIS A 50 -37.50 11.02 -33.54
CA HIS A 50 -38.12 11.84 -32.50
C HIS A 50 -37.52 11.67 -31.09
N ILE A 51 -36.46 10.87 -30.95
CA ILE A 51 -35.91 10.51 -29.64
C ILE A 51 -34.69 11.38 -29.32
N SER A 52 -34.67 11.97 -28.12
CA SER A 52 -33.54 12.81 -27.67
C SER A 52 -32.23 12.02 -27.59
N ALA A 53 -31.08 12.67 -27.82
CA ALA A 53 -29.77 12.02 -27.73
C ALA A 53 -29.52 11.34 -26.37
N LYS A 54 -30.10 11.89 -25.30
CA LYS A 54 -30.08 11.31 -23.94
C LYS A 54 -30.80 9.95 -23.91
N GLN A 55 -32.02 9.89 -24.45
CA GLN A 55 -32.79 8.65 -24.56
C GLN A 55 -32.12 7.66 -25.52
N LYS A 56 -31.63 8.10 -26.69
CA LYS A 56 -30.86 7.24 -27.60
C LYS A 56 -29.67 6.57 -26.90
N GLY A 57 -28.89 7.35 -26.16
CA GLY A 57 -27.77 6.84 -25.38
C GLY A 57 -28.18 5.84 -24.30
N MET A 58 -29.33 6.06 -23.65
CA MET A 58 -29.91 5.13 -22.70
C MET A 58 -30.36 3.82 -23.38
N HIS A 59 -30.97 3.88 -24.56
CA HIS A 59 -31.36 2.69 -25.34
C HIS A 59 -30.15 1.88 -25.76
N ILE A 60 -29.10 2.52 -26.28
CA ILE A 60 -27.84 1.87 -26.67
C ILE A 60 -27.18 1.18 -25.48
N GLY A 61 -27.04 1.90 -24.35
CA GLY A 61 -26.47 1.32 -23.14
C GLY A 61 -27.29 0.13 -22.61
N THR A 62 -28.63 0.24 -22.67
CA THR A 62 -29.56 -0.83 -22.29
C THR A 62 -29.40 -2.06 -23.20
N ALA A 63 -29.42 -1.85 -24.52
CA ALA A 63 -29.29 -2.92 -25.51
C ALA A 63 -27.95 -3.67 -25.39
N ALA A 64 -26.85 -2.95 -25.14
CA ALA A 64 -25.54 -3.57 -24.91
C ALA A 64 -25.55 -4.51 -23.69
N VAL A 65 -26.18 -4.11 -22.57
CA VAL A 65 -26.28 -4.94 -21.37
C VAL A 65 -27.14 -6.19 -21.64
N PHE A 66 -28.30 -6.04 -22.28
CA PHE A 66 -29.16 -7.18 -22.62
C PHE A 66 -28.52 -8.15 -23.62
N MET A 67 -27.80 -7.64 -24.62
CA MET A 67 -27.07 -8.47 -25.58
C MET A 67 -26.06 -9.39 -24.88
N VAL A 68 -25.32 -8.87 -23.88
CA VAL A 68 -24.38 -9.70 -23.10
C VAL A 68 -25.13 -10.62 -22.14
N ALA A 69 -26.25 -10.18 -21.57
CA ALA A 69 -27.09 -11.02 -20.71
C ALA A 69 -27.60 -12.28 -21.42
N ASP A 70 -28.10 -12.14 -22.65
CA ASP A 70 -28.52 -13.28 -23.49
C ASP A 70 -27.35 -14.25 -23.73
N CYS A 71 -26.14 -13.73 -23.96
CA CYS A 71 -24.94 -14.57 -24.06
C CYS A 71 -24.60 -15.29 -22.73
N LEU A 72 -24.82 -14.64 -21.58
CA LEU A 72 -24.60 -15.25 -20.26
C LEU A 72 -25.61 -16.36 -19.95
N LEU A 73 -26.87 -16.19 -20.37
CA LEU A 73 -27.90 -17.23 -20.32
C LEU A 73 -27.47 -18.47 -21.11
N ARG A 74 -27.00 -18.26 -22.35
CA ARG A 74 -26.54 -19.32 -23.26
C ARG A 74 -25.13 -19.88 -22.92
N CYS A 75 -24.51 -19.42 -21.85
CA CYS A 75 -23.13 -19.77 -21.44
C CYS A 75 -22.01 -19.45 -22.42
N HIS A 76 -22.29 -18.83 -23.57
CA HIS A 76 -21.34 -18.67 -24.67
C HIS A 76 -21.36 -17.23 -25.20
N LEU A 77 -20.20 -16.57 -25.17
CA LEU A 77 -20.02 -15.24 -25.77
C LEU A 77 -19.68 -15.40 -27.26
N LYS A 78 -20.55 -14.89 -28.13
CA LYS A 78 -20.30 -14.87 -29.58
C LYS A 78 -19.19 -13.85 -29.89
N GLN A 79 -18.29 -14.18 -30.83
CA GLN A 79 -17.22 -13.26 -31.26
C GLN A 79 -17.77 -11.92 -31.80
N ARG A 80 -18.93 -11.95 -32.48
CA ARG A 80 -19.61 -10.74 -32.97
C ARG A 80 -19.98 -9.76 -31.85
N VAL A 81 -20.42 -10.26 -30.70
CA VAL A 81 -20.76 -9.45 -29.52
C VAL A 81 -19.53 -8.77 -28.94
N LEU A 82 -18.41 -9.51 -28.83
CA LEU A 82 -17.15 -8.94 -28.36
C LEU A 82 -16.61 -7.87 -29.30
N ALA A 83 -16.65 -8.13 -30.62
CA ALA A 83 -16.22 -7.17 -31.64
C ALA A 83 -17.09 -5.89 -31.62
N CYS A 84 -18.41 -6.05 -31.51
CA CYS A 84 -19.35 -4.94 -31.39
C CYS A 84 -19.05 -4.06 -30.17
N LEU A 85 -18.85 -4.66 -28.99
CA LEU A 85 -18.53 -3.91 -27.77
C LEU A 85 -17.20 -3.16 -27.89
N GLU A 86 -16.17 -3.81 -28.43
CA GLU A 86 -14.85 -3.21 -28.63
C GLU A 86 -14.92 -2.01 -29.58
N ILE A 87 -15.50 -2.17 -30.75
CA ILE A 87 -15.63 -1.10 -31.75
C ILE A 87 -16.51 0.04 -31.23
N SER A 88 -17.62 -0.29 -30.57
CA SER A 88 -18.53 0.72 -30.02
C SER A 88 -17.87 1.57 -28.95
N ILE A 89 -17.07 0.94 -28.07
CA ILE A 89 -16.32 1.63 -27.03
C ILE A 89 -15.22 2.49 -27.66
N ASP A 90 -14.40 1.92 -28.53
CA ASP A 90 -13.26 2.63 -29.12
C ASP A 90 -13.74 3.81 -29.97
N PHE A 91 -14.81 3.65 -30.76
CA PHE A 91 -15.39 4.73 -31.54
C PHE A 91 -15.98 5.85 -30.67
N LEU A 92 -16.77 5.49 -29.65
CA LEU A 92 -17.38 6.48 -28.76
C LEU A 92 -16.33 7.23 -27.94
N LEU A 93 -15.24 6.56 -27.54
CA LEU A 93 -14.11 7.21 -26.88
C LEU A 93 -13.37 8.16 -27.82
N SER A 94 -13.10 7.77 -29.06
CA SER A 94 -12.48 8.65 -30.06
C SER A 94 -13.35 9.87 -30.35
N TRP A 95 -14.68 9.71 -30.35
CA TRP A 95 -15.61 10.83 -30.51
C TRP A 95 -15.66 11.74 -29.26
N LEU A 96 -15.62 11.15 -28.06
CA LEU A 96 -15.60 11.90 -26.79
C LEU A 96 -14.28 12.64 -26.56
N PHE A 97 -13.17 12.07 -27.00
CA PHE A 97 -11.80 12.56 -26.78
C PHE A 97 -11.06 12.65 -28.12
N LEU A 98 -11.35 13.69 -28.89
CA LEU A 98 -10.66 13.96 -30.15
C LEU A 98 -9.16 14.17 -29.91
N ASP A 99 -8.34 13.63 -30.82
CA ASP A 99 -6.90 13.84 -30.81
C ASP A 99 -6.58 15.35 -30.87
N GLY A 100 -5.75 15.81 -29.93
CA GLY A 100 -5.31 17.22 -29.87
C GLY A 100 -6.21 18.17 -29.05
N LYS A 101 -7.36 17.73 -28.52
CA LYS A 101 -8.21 18.57 -27.64
C LYS A 101 -8.02 18.21 -26.16
N ASN A 102 -7.70 19.21 -25.34
CA ASN A 102 -7.47 19.05 -23.89
C ASN A 102 -8.77 18.79 -23.08
N PHE A 103 -9.93 18.96 -23.70
CA PHE A 103 -11.23 18.75 -23.09
C PHE A 103 -12.08 17.84 -23.96
N GLY A 104 -12.59 16.76 -23.38
CA GLY A 104 -13.52 15.89 -24.09
C GLY A 104 -14.94 16.46 -24.13
N ARG A 105 -15.73 16.03 -25.12
CA ARG A 105 -17.16 16.31 -25.26
C ARG A 105 -17.91 15.70 -24.07
N LYS A 106 -18.88 16.40 -23.48
CA LYS A 106 -19.67 15.89 -22.34
C LYS A 106 -21.17 15.74 -22.61
N PRO A 107 -21.62 15.12 -23.72
CA PRO A 107 -23.05 14.93 -23.88
C PRO A 107 -23.54 13.80 -22.98
N GLU A 108 -24.63 14.05 -22.26
CA GLU A 108 -25.23 13.07 -21.37
C GLU A 108 -25.57 11.75 -22.09
N GLY A 109 -26.07 11.83 -23.34
CA GLY A 109 -26.37 10.66 -24.17
C GLY A 109 -25.15 9.77 -24.43
N ALA A 110 -24.01 10.37 -24.81
CA ALA A 110 -22.78 9.61 -25.01
C ALA A 110 -22.28 8.96 -23.70
N LEU A 111 -22.38 9.65 -22.57
CA LEU A 111 -21.98 9.10 -21.28
C LEU A 111 -22.87 7.93 -20.84
N ARG A 112 -24.19 8.00 -21.10
CA ARG A 112 -25.13 6.90 -20.83
C ARG A 112 -24.85 5.68 -21.73
N ALA A 113 -24.60 5.90 -23.02
CA ALA A 113 -24.20 4.85 -23.95
C ALA A 113 -22.89 4.18 -23.50
N LEU A 114 -21.88 4.99 -23.18
CA LEU A 114 -20.56 4.50 -22.75
C LEU A 114 -20.65 3.71 -21.43
N ALA A 115 -21.49 4.15 -20.49
CA ALA A 115 -21.71 3.44 -19.23
C ALA A 115 -22.25 2.02 -19.48
N GLY A 116 -23.28 1.89 -20.31
CA GLY A 116 -23.84 0.59 -20.66
C GLY A 116 -22.85 -0.29 -21.42
N LEU A 117 -22.11 0.27 -22.37
CA LEU A 117 -21.06 -0.43 -23.11
C LEU A 117 -19.94 -0.95 -22.18
N PHE A 118 -19.47 -0.15 -21.22
CA PHE A 118 -18.45 -0.60 -20.26
C PHE A 118 -18.95 -1.63 -19.28
N VAL A 119 -20.21 -1.55 -18.86
CA VAL A 119 -20.83 -2.56 -18.00
C VAL A 119 -20.97 -3.87 -18.77
N ALA A 120 -21.52 -3.82 -19.97
CA ALA A 120 -21.64 -4.96 -20.87
C ALA A 120 -20.28 -5.61 -21.15
N ASN A 121 -19.25 -4.83 -21.48
CA ASN A 121 -17.92 -5.37 -21.71
C ASN A 121 -17.25 -5.88 -20.42
N GLY A 122 -17.53 -5.26 -19.27
CA GLY A 122 -17.12 -5.75 -17.96
C GLY A 122 -17.68 -7.15 -17.67
N MET A 123 -18.97 -7.36 -17.94
CA MET A 123 -19.64 -8.66 -17.84
C MET A 123 -19.02 -9.68 -18.81
N ALA A 124 -18.79 -9.28 -20.06
CA ALA A 124 -18.21 -10.14 -21.09
C ALA A 124 -16.77 -10.58 -20.73
N ILE A 125 -15.93 -9.64 -20.26
CA ILE A 125 -14.57 -9.94 -19.80
C ILE A 125 -14.61 -10.85 -18.56
N LEU A 126 -15.51 -10.59 -17.61
CA LEU A 126 -15.62 -11.41 -16.41
C LEU A 126 -15.94 -12.87 -16.76
N LYS A 127 -16.87 -13.09 -17.71
CA LYS A 127 -17.20 -14.42 -18.23
C LYS A 127 -16.06 -15.04 -19.03
N GLY A 128 -15.50 -14.31 -19.99
CA GLY A 128 -14.39 -14.79 -20.84
C GLY A 128 -13.11 -15.09 -20.05
N ARG A 129 -12.93 -14.45 -18.89
CA ARG A 129 -11.76 -14.63 -18.00
C ARG A 129 -12.11 -15.27 -16.66
N ALA A 130 -13.23 -15.97 -16.54
CA ALA A 130 -13.70 -16.52 -15.26
C ALA A 130 -12.62 -17.34 -14.52
N ARG A 131 -11.72 -18.02 -15.24
CA ARG A 131 -10.62 -18.83 -14.67
C ARG A 131 -9.43 -18.02 -14.14
N THR A 132 -9.39 -16.71 -14.37
CA THR A 132 -8.27 -15.87 -13.92
C THR A 132 -8.44 -15.47 -12.46
N GLN A 133 -7.32 -15.35 -11.73
CA GLN A 133 -7.32 -14.92 -10.33
C GLN A 133 -8.00 -13.55 -10.15
N GLN A 134 -7.84 -12.66 -11.12
CA GLN A 134 -8.46 -11.33 -11.09
C GLN A 134 -9.98 -11.42 -11.18
N SER A 135 -10.53 -12.22 -12.10
CA SER A 135 -11.96 -12.45 -12.17
C SER A 135 -12.51 -13.07 -10.90
N HIS A 136 -11.79 -14.00 -10.27
CA HIS A 136 -12.18 -14.54 -8.97
C HIS A 136 -12.23 -13.48 -7.85
N GLN A 137 -11.27 -12.55 -7.81
CA GLN A 137 -11.28 -11.45 -6.83
C GLN A 137 -12.46 -10.51 -7.03
N VAL A 138 -12.82 -10.20 -8.29
CA VAL A 138 -14.03 -9.44 -8.61
C VAL A 138 -15.28 -10.23 -8.24
N GLY A 139 -15.30 -11.52 -8.55
CA GLY A 139 -16.39 -12.44 -8.20
C GLY A 139 -16.67 -12.49 -6.71
N GLN A 140 -15.64 -12.39 -5.85
CA GLN A 140 -15.81 -12.33 -4.39
C GLN A 140 -16.61 -11.11 -3.90
N LEU A 141 -16.73 -10.06 -4.73
CA LEU A 141 -17.55 -8.88 -4.43
C LEU A 141 -19.02 -9.06 -4.85
N LEU A 142 -19.34 -10.12 -5.60
CA LEU A 142 -20.70 -10.42 -6.04
C LEU A 142 -21.41 -11.32 -5.01
N CYS A 143 -22.74 -11.20 -4.91
CA CYS A 143 -23.53 -12.13 -4.12
C CYS A 143 -23.42 -13.56 -4.69
N PRO A 144 -23.66 -14.60 -3.88
CA PRO A 144 -23.58 -16.00 -4.34
C PRO A 144 -24.38 -16.27 -5.62
N ASP A 145 -25.60 -15.76 -5.70
CA ASP A 145 -26.49 -15.93 -6.87
C ASP A 145 -25.91 -15.33 -8.14
N HIS A 146 -25.22 -14.18 -8.05
CA HIS A 146 -24.57 -13.58 -9.23
C HIS A 146 -23.27 -14.31 -9.59
N ARG A 147 -22.58 -14.92 -8.62
CA ARG A 147 -21.36 -15.69 -8.89
C ARG A 147 -21.65 -16.95 -9.68
N SER A 148 -22.77 -17.63 -9.44
CA SER A 148 -23.13 -18.85 -10.18
C SER A 148 -23.27 -18.61 -11.70
N ILE A 149 -23.62 -17.38 -12.12
CA ILE A 149 -23.68 -16.97 -13.54
C ILE A 149 -22.33 -17.16 -14.25
N PHE A 150 -21.23 -16.83 -13.56
CA PHE A 150 -19.88 -16.84 -14.11
C PHE A 150 -19.12 -18.13 -13.79
N TRP A 151 -19.36 -18.74 -12.63
CA TRP A 151 -18.70 -19.97 -12.16
C TRP A 151 -19.70 -21.08 -11.82
N PRO A 152 -20.52 -21.56 -12.78
CA PRO A 152 -21.60 -22.51 -12.48
C PRO A 152 -21.09 -23.81 -11.82
N LYS A 153 -19.88 -24.27 -12.17
CA LYS A 153 -19.26 -25.48 -11.59
C LYS A 153 -18.82 -25.34 -10.13
N SER A 154 -18.82 -24.12 -9.58
CA SER A 154 -18.35 -23.83 -8.22
C SER A 154 -19.50 -23.61 -7.23
N PHE A 155 -20.74 -23.78 -7.68
CA PHE A 155 -21.96 -23.62 -6.88
C PHE A 155 -22.85 -24.85 -7.09
N PRO A 156 -23.78 -25.14 -6.15
CA PRO A 156 -24.79 -26.19 -6.35
C PRO A 156 -25.51 -25.99 -7.69
N GLU A 157 -25.94 -27.09 -8.32
CA GLU A 157 -26.72 -27.02 -9.55
C GLU A 157 -27.96 -26.16 -9.33
N GLN A 158 -28.08 -25.09 -10.12
CA GLN A 158 -29.24 -24.21 -10.13
C GLN A 158 -30.17 -24.62 -11.25
N SER A 159 -31.47 -24.66 -10.98
CA SER A 159 -32.47 -24.81 -12.04
C SER A 159 -32.35 -23.69 -13.07
N LEU A 160 -32.79 -23.93 -14.32
CA LEU A 160 -32.82 -22.91 -15.36
C LEU A 160 -33.62 -21.67 -14.92
N ALA A 161 -34.70 -21.86 -14.17
CA ALA A 161 -35.52 -20.79 -13.61
C ALA A 161 -34.75 -19.92 -12.60
N GLN A 162 -34.06 -20.55 -11.62
CA GLN A 162 -33.22 -19.84 -10.66
C GLN A 162 -32.08 -19.08 -11.34
N ARG A 163 -31.48 -19.68 -12.38
CA ARG A 163 -30.42 -19.05 -13.15
C ARG A 163 -30.92 -17.86 -13.97
N ARG A 164 -32.10 -17.96 -14.58
CA ARG A 164 -32.78 -16.83 -15.25
C ARG A 164 -33.03 -15.71 -14.26
N GLN A 165 -33.65 -16.01 -13.11
CA GLN A 165 -33.90 -15.03 -12.06
C GLN A 165 -32.62 -14.36 -11.52
N ALA A 166 -31.52 -15.12 -11.38
CA ALA A 166 -30.23 -14.57 -10.97
C ALA A 166 -29.65 -13.63 -12.04
N ILE A 167 -29.76 -14.00 -13.33
CA ILE A 167 -29.31 -13.15 -14.44
C ILE A 167 -30.18 -11.90 -14.53
N ASP A 168 -31.50 -12.02 -14.40
CA ASP A 168 -32.42 -10.89 -14.43
C ASP A 168 -32.09 -9.90 -13.32
N ARG A 169 -31.95 -10.36 -12.07
CA ARG A 169 -31.52 -9.50 -10.95
C ARG A 169 -30.18 -8.84 -11.20
N PHE A 170 -29.21 -9.59 -11.72
CA PHE A 170 -27.89 -9.06 -12.02
C PHE A 170 -27.91 -7.99 -13.13
N VAL A 171 -28.70 -8.22 -14.18
CA VAL A 171 -28.90 -7.32 -15.32
C VAL A 171 -29.63 -6.06 -14.90
N HIS A 172 -30.68 -6.16 -14.09
CA HIS A 172 -31.37 -4.99 -13.55
C HIS A 172 -30.42 -4.10 -12.76
N LEU A 173 -29.57 -4.68 -11.90
CA LEU A 173 -28.53 -3.94 -11.20
C LEU A 173 -27.53 -3.26 -12.16
N GLN A 174 -27.16 -3.93 -13.24
CA GLN A 174 -26.25 -3.37 -14.25
C GLN A 174 -26.90 -2.21 -15.04
N LEU A 175 -28.21 -2.30 -15.34
CA LEU A 175 -28.96 -1.27 -16.05
C LEU A 175 -29.08 0.03 -15.24
N LEU A 176 -28.95 -0.03 -13.92
CA LEU A 176 -28.87 1.16 -13.07
C LEU A 176 -27.72 2.09 -13.50
N ALA A 177 -26.62 1.56 -14.04
CA ALA A 177 -25.50 2.35 -14.55
C ALA A 177 -25.86 3.19 -15.79
N VAL A 178 -26.98 2.90 -16.44
CA VAL A 178 -27.47 3.57 -17.65
C VAL A 178 -28.65 4.50 -17.34
N ARG A 179 -29.48 4.10 -16.36
CA ARG A 179 -30.82 4.67 -16.13
C ARG A 179 -30.98 5.50 -14.85
N ALA A 180 -30.02 5.52 -13.92
CA ALA A 180 -30.15 6.32 -12.68
C ALA A 180 -30.40 7.82 -12.98
N PRO A 181 -31.37 8.49 -12.31
CA PRO A 181 -32.11 8.07 -11.10
C PRO A 181 -33.51 7.45 -11.32
N ASN A 182 -33.95 7.20 -12.57
CA ASN A 182 -35.37 6.89 -12.88
C ASN A 182 -35.81 5.43 -12.58
N ILE A 183 -35.10 4.70 -11.72
CA ILE A 183 -35.46 3.32 -11.38
C ILE A 183 -35.87 3.29 -9.92
N ASP A 184 -37.10 2.83 -9.66
CA ASP A 184 -37.54 2.48 -8.32
C ASP A 184 -36.69 1.31 -7.81
N LEU A 185 -35.90 1.59 -6.77
CA LEU A 185 -34.95 0.66 -6.19
C LEU A 185 -35.55 -0.15 -5.04
N GLU A 186 -36.70 0.28 -4.52
CA GLU A 186 -37.45 -0.44 -3.49
C GLU A 186 -38.02 -1.74 -4.07
N ALA A 187 -38.47 -1.72 -5.32
CA ALA A 187 -38.89 -2.90 -6.08
C ALA A 187 -37.82 -4.01 -6.19
N TYR A 188 -36.54 -3.69 -5.94
CA TYR A 188 -35.43 -4.65 -5.98
C TYR A 188 -34.82 -4.95 -4.60
N GLY A 189 -35.41 -4.44 -3.52
CA GLY A 189 -34.92 -4.64 -2.15
C GLY A 189 -33.52 -4.07 -1.93
N CYS A 190 -33.13 -3.03 -2.68
CA CYS A 190 -31.76 -2.52 -2.71
C CYS A 190 -31.71 -1.03 -2.37
N ASN A 191 -30.84 -0.63 -1.43
CA ASN A 191 -30.58 0.79 -1.15
C ASN A 191 -29.55 1.36 -2.16
N LEU A 192 -29.84 2.52 -2.76
CA LEU A 192 -28.97 3.31 -3.66
C LEU A 192 -27.50 3.36 -3.20
N GLN A 193 -27.27 3.53 -1.90
CA GLN A 193 -25.94 3.72 -1.32
C GLN A 193 -25.11 2.42 -1.31
N ASN A 194 -25.77 1.26 -1.37
CA ASN A 194 -25.14 -0.06 -1.30
C ASN A 194 -25.07 -0.76 -2.66
N CYS A 195 -25.71 -0.20 -3.69
CA CYS A 195 -25.70 -0.77 -5.03
C CYS A 195 -24.36 -0.54 -5.72
N ALA A 196 -23.83 -1.60 -6.34
CA ALA A 196 -22.63 -1.51 -7.15
C ALA A 196 -22.78 -2.28 -8.47
N VAL A 197 -22.15 -1.75 -9.51
CA VAL A 197 -22.15 -2.34 -10.85
C VAL A 197 -20.76 -2.81 -11.24
N VAL A 198 -20.71 -3.85 -12.05
CA VAL A 198 -19.52 -4.40 -12.68
C VAL A 198 -19.22 -3.60 -13.94
N TYR A 199 -17.98 -3.19 -14.12
CA TYR A 199 -17.62 -2.38 -15.29
C TYR A 199 -16.17 -2.64 -15.73
N GLN A 200 -15.87 -2.45 -17.01
CA GLN A 200 -14.52 -2.63 -17.56
C GLN A 200 -13.63 -1.41 -17.32
N TRP A 201 -12.57 -1.52 -16.51
CA TRP A 201 -11.47 -0.53 -16.37
C TRP A 201 -10.53 -0.45 -17.59
N LEU A 202 -10.17 0.79 -17.98
CA LEU A 202 -9.21 1.14 -19.04
C LEU A 202 -7.93 1.61 -18.35
N GLY A 203 -7.00 0.68 -18.26
CA GLY A 203 -5.62 0.89 -17.82
C GLY A 203 -4.67 0.38 -18.90
N PRO A 204 -3.34 0.39 -18.67
CA PRO A 204 -2.39 -0.38 -19.49
C PRO A 204 -2.73 -1.88 -19.57
N SER A 205 -3.64 -2.35 -18.70
CA SER A 205 -4.32 -3.64 -18.78
C SER A 205 -5.83 -3.41 -18.63
N ARG A 206 -6.64 -3.99 -19.53
CA ARG A 206 -8.10 -4.05 -19.41
C ARG A 206 -8.46 -4.99 -18.26
N TYR A 207 -9.13 -4.50 -17.22
CA TYR A 207 -9.61 -5.32 -16.10
C TYR A 207 -11.04 -5.00 -15.68
N VAL A 208 -11.67 -5.85 -14.87
CA VAL A 208 -13.05 -5.65 -14.39
C VAL A 208 -13.01 -5.05 -12.98
N GLY A 209 -13.75 -3.96 -12.78
CA GLY A 209 -13.91 -3.28 -11.50
C GLY A 209 -15.36 -3.30 -11.02
N VAL A 210 -15.58 -2.81 -9.80
CA VAL A 210 -16.91 -2.63 -9.18
C VAL A 210 -17.03 -1.18 -8.71
N ALA A 211 -18.11 -0.48 -9.09
CA ALA A 211 -18.34 0.92 -8.73
C ALA A 211 -19.68 1.11 -8.06
N SER A 212 -19.73 1.98 -7.05
CA SER A 212 -20.98 2.43 -6.45
C SER A 212 -21.83 3.16 -7.49
N LEU A 213 -23.15 2.98 -7.39
CA LEU A 213 -24.09 3.56 -8.32
C LEU A 213 -24.19 5.09 -8.20
N GLN A 214 -24.14 5.59 -6.96
CA GLN A 214 -24.21 7.01 -6.65
C GLN A 214 -22.83 7.57 -6.29
N ARG A 215 -22.63 8.85 -6.61
CA ARG A 215 -21.49 9.63 -6.14
C ARG A 215 -21.99 10.96 -5.60
N ALA A 216 -21.67 11.25 -4.34
CA ALA A 216 -22.16 12.44 -3.63
C ALA A 216 -21.87 13.76 -4.36
N SER A 217 -20.85 13.80 -5.22
CA SER A 217 -20.46 14.99 -5.95
C SER A 217 -21.48 15.49 -6.98
N ARG A 218 -22.35 14.63 -7.53
CA ARG A 218 -23.37 15.01 -8.55
C ARG A 218 -24.57 14.04 -8.55
N PRO A 219 -25.67 14.36 -7.85
CA PRO A 219 -26.93 13.60 -7.96
C PRO A 219 -27.47 13.68 -9.40
N GLY A 220 -27.91 12.55 -9.98
CA GLY A 220 -28.59 12.52 -11.30
C GLY A 220 -27.76 12.07 -12.51
N MET A 221 -26.44 11.94 -12.39
CA MET A 221 -25.61 11.24 -13.40
C MET A 221 -25.25 9.83 -12.91
N PRO A 222 -25.20 8.82 -13.79
CA PRO A 222 -24.77 7.49 -13.37
C PRO A 222 -23.33 7.53 -12.81
N GLY A 223 -23.17 7.14 -11.54
CA GLY A 223 -21.90 7.17 -10.82
C GLY A 223 -20.73 6.47 -11.54
N PRO A 224 -20.95 5.32 -12.21
CA PRO A 224 -19.94 4.69 -13.05
C PRO A 224 -19.48 5.62 -14.17
N ALA A 225 -20.40 6.12 -15.01
CA ALA A 225 -20.10 7.01 -16.14
C ALA A 225 -19.31 8.26 -15.72
N LEU A 226 -19.68 8.85 -14.58
CA LEU A 226 -19.00 10.02 -14.05
C LEU A 226 -17.60 9.69 -13.50
N ARG A 227 -17.47 8.60 -12.71
CA ARG A 227 -16.17 8.14 -12.22
C ARG A 227 -15.22 7.86 -13.39
N TRP A 228 -15.76 7.28 -14.45
CA TRP A 228 -15.08 7.04 -15.71
C TRP A 228 -14.59 8.30 -16.38
N TRP A 229 -15.52 9.22 -16.61
CA TRP A 229 -15.27 10.50 -17.23
C TRP A 229 -14.15 11.26 -16.49
N GLU A 230 -14.20 11.30 -15.16
CA GLU A 230 -13.17 11.94 -14.35
C GLU A 230 -11.81 11.25 -14.43
N HIS A 231 -11.78 9.91 -14.47
CA HIS A 231 -10.53 9.19 -14.65
C HIS A 231 -9.91 9.42 -16.03
N LEU A 232 -10.74 9.42 -17.08
CA LEU A 232 -10.28 9.72 -18.44
C LEU A 232 -9.82 11.18 -18.55
N LEU A 233 -10.50 12.13 -17.91
CA LEU A 233 -10.02 13.51 -17.79
C LEU A 233 -8.68 13.60 -17.03
N HIS A 234 -8.50 12.80 -15.98
CA HIS A 234 -7.23 12.76 -15.26
C HIS A 234 -6.11 12.11 -16.10
N TRP A 235 -6.45 11.22 -17.03
CA TRP A 235 -5.50 10.63 -17.97
C TRP A 235 -5.17 11.56 -19.15
N SER A 236 -6.16 12.27 -19.70
CA SER A 236 -5.96 13.24 -20.77
C SER A 236 -5.24 14.50 -20.28
N ARG A 237 -5.43 14.87 -19.02
CA ARG A 237 -4.57 15.82 -18.29
C ARG A 237 -3.26 15.12 -17.95
N GLY A 238 -2.35 15.05 -18.93
CA GLY A 238 -1.00 14.52 -18.74
C GLY A 238 -0.39 14.99 -17.43
N TYR A 239 0.28 14.08 -16.73
CA TYR A 239 1.02 14.30 -15.48
C TYR A 239 1.82 15.62 -15.53
N VAL A 240 1.26 16.73 -15.04
CA VAL A 240 1.97 18.00 -14.93
C VAL A 240 2.85 17.92 -13.69
N GLY A 241 4.04 17.36 -13.87
CA GLY A 241 5.16 17.57 -12.96
C GLY A 241 5.77 18.95 -13.22
N HIS A 242 5.58 19.87 -12.27
CA HIS A 242 6.26 21.16 -12.13
C HIS A 242 5.94 22.27 -13.15
N HIS A 243 5.62 23.43 -12.60
CA HIS A 243 5.55 24.78 -13.18
C HIS A 243 5.91 24.91 -14.67
N LEU A 244 4.89 24.96 -15.52
CA LEU A 244 4.97 25.59 -16.84
C LEU A 244 4.23 26.93 -16.74
N ARG A 245 4.95 28.02 -17.01
CA ARG A 245 4.36 29.35 -17.22
C ARG A 245 3.51 29.31 -18.48
N GLU A 246 2.38 30.03 -18.47
CA GLU A 246 1.60 30.33 -19.67
C GLU A 246 2.50 30.98 -20.74
N GLY A 247 2.40 30.48 -21.98
CA GLY A 247 3.02 31.12 -23.16
C GLY A 247 3.88 30.26 -24.09
N THR A 248 3.66 28.94 -24.26
CA THR A 248 4.45 28.16 -25.25
C THR A 248 3.62 27.17 -26.08
N PHE A 249 2.86 27.69 -27.04
CA PHE A 249 2.45 26.94 -28.24
C PHE A 249 2.97 27.58 -29.54
N GLU A 250 4.03 28.37 -29.46
CA GLU A 250 4.76 28.86 -30.63
C GLU A 250 6.27 28.63 -30.46
N GLY A 251 6.93 28.21 -31.54
CA GLY A 251 8.38 28.11 -31.64
C GLY A 251 9.00 26.72 -31.47
N GLY A 252 10.29 26.62 -31.82
CA GLY A 252 11.06 25.38 -32.05
C GLY A 252 11.14 24.38 -30.89
N VAL A 253 10.66 24.72 -29.69
CA VAL A 253 10.51 23.78 -28.57
C VAL A 253 9.41 22.74 -28.85
N ALA A 254 8.32 23.15 -29.51
CA ALA A 254 7.22 22.25 -29.87
C ALA A 254 7.66 21.23 -30.93
N SER A 255 8.37 21.66 -31.98
CA SER A 255 8.96 20.74 -32.97
C SER A 255 9.95 19.75 -32.33
N ALA A 256 10.78 20.20 -31.38
CA ALA A 256 11.71 19.31 -30.67
C ALA A 256 11.00 18.28 -29.78
N GLN A 257 9.81 18.59 -29.27
CA GLN A 257 8.97 17.65 -28.53
C GLN A 257 8.26 16.65 -29.46
N PHE A 258 7.77 17.13 -30.62
CA PHE A 258 7.15 16.31 -31.65
C PHE A 258 8.14 15.30 -32.26
N GLU A 259 9.34 15.74 -32.61
CA GLU A 259 10.43 14.87 -33.09
C GLU A 259 10.82 13.80 -32.06
N LYS A 260 10.82 14.16 -30.76
CA LYS A 260 11.05 13.18 -29.68
C LYS A 260 9.93 12.15 -29.58
N ALA A 261 8.69 12.54 -29.85
CA ALA A 261 7.53 11.65 -29.86
C ALA A 261 7.58 10.70 -31.07
N LEU A 262 7.83 11.21 -32.28
CA LEU A 262 8.06 10.40 -33.49
C LEU A 262 9.20 9.41 -33.30
N ALA A 263 10.33 9.83 -32.74
CA ALA A 263 11.44 8.94 -32.43
C ALA A 263 11.08 7.89 -31.36
N ARG A 264 10.10 8.13 -30.48
CA ARG A 264 9.60 7.13 -29.52
C ARG A 264 8.69 6.11 -30.21
N VAL A 265 7.79 6.56 -31.09
CA VAL A 265 6.89 5.71 -31.88
C VAL A 265 7.68 4.80 -32.81
N SER A 266 8.64 5.36 -33.56
CA SER A 266 9.49 4.59 -34.48
C SER A 266 10.34 3.55 -33.74
N ARG A 267 10.82 3.86 -32.52
CA ARG A 267 11.50 2.86 -31.65
C ARG A 267 10.56 1.80 -31.09
N ALA A 268 9.31 2.13 -30.77
CA ALA A 268 8.32 1.16 -30.34
C ALA A 268 7.92 0.22 -31.49
N GLN A 269 7.83 0.74 -32.71
CA GLN A 269 7.63 -0.04 -33.94
C GLN A 269 8.83 -0.95 -34.20
N GLN A 270 10.07 -0.47 -34.11
CA GLN A 270 11.28 -1.31 -34.19
C GLN A 270 11.32 -2.39 -33.09
N TYR A 271 10.95 -2.04 -31.86
CA TYR A 271 10.86 -3.00 -30.74
C TYR A 271 9.81 -4.09 -30.99
N ASN A 272 8.67 -3.73 -31.58
CA ASN A 272 7.63 -4.68 -31.96
C ASN A 272 8.02 -5.52 -33.19
N ALA A 273 8.71 -4.94 -34.16
CA ALA A 273 9.25 -5.66 -35.32
C ALA A 273 10.31 -6.70 -34.90
N HIS A 274 11.13 -6.39 -33.89
CA HIS A 274 12.07 -7.35 -33.28
C HIS A 274 11.40 -8.40 -32.39
N ARG A 275 10.09 -8.31 -32.14
CA ARG A 275 9.34 -9.28 -31.34
C ARG A 275 8.82 -10.47 -32.17
N ALA A 276 9.03 -10.44 -33.50
CA ALA A 276 8.97 -11.64 -34.34
C ALA A 276 10.18 -12.58 -34.08
N GLU A 277 10.62 -12.72 -32.82
CA GLU A 277 11.45 -13.86 -32.44
C GLU A 277 10.55 -15.11 -32.52
N PRO A 278 11.04 -16.21 -33.12
CA PRO A 278 10.33 -17.49 -33.08
C PRO A 278 9.95 -17.80 -31.63
N GLN A 279 8.68 -18.15 -31.40
CA GLN A 279 8.19 -18.49 -30.07
C GLN A 279 9.17 -19.47 -29.41
N ASP A 280 9.74 -19.08 -28.27
CA ASP A 280 10.62 -19.94 -27.51
C ASP A 280 9.81 -21.13 -27.00
N LEU A 281 9.79 -22.21 -27.79
CA LEU A 281 8.97 -23.41 -27.57
C LEU A 281 9.19 -23.99 -26.18
N VAL A 282 10.43 -23.95 -25.67
CA VAL A 282 10.77 -24.42 -24.33
C VAL A 282 10.00 -23.64 -23.26
N ARG A 283 9.90 -22.32 -23.42
CA ARG A 283 9.13 -21.46 -22.51
C ARG A 283 7.62 -21.58 -22.73
N ALA A 284 7.18 -21.60 -23.99
CA ALA A 284 5.76 -21.66 -24.35
C ALA A 284 5.10 -22.95 -23.86
N LEU A 285 5.82 -24.08 -23.97
CA LEU A 285 5.35 -25.40 -23.56
C LEU A 285 5.64 -25.71 -22.08
N GLY A 286 6.25 -24.78 -21.33
CA GLY A 286 6.52 -24.93 -19.90
C GLY A 286 7.47 -26.09 -19.55
N MET A 287 8.29 -26.54 -20.51
CA MET A 287 9.14 -27.73 -20.39
C MET A 287 10.01 -27.69 -19.13
N ASP A 288 10.22 -28.85 -18.52
CA ASP A 288 11.25 -29.03 -17.50
C ASP A 288 12.64 -29.18 -18.14
N PHE A 289 13.69 -29.25 -17.32
CA PHE A 289 15.06 -29.37 -17.83
C PHE A 289 15.24 -30.61 -18.70
N ARG A 290 14.72 -31.77 -18.30
CA ARG A 290 14.90 -33.04 -19.01
C ARG A 290 14.25 -33.01 -20.39
N SER A 291 13.01 -32.52 -20.47
CA SER A 291 12.27 -32.41 -21.73
C SER A 291 12.90 -31.40 -22.66
N ALA A 292 13.31 -30.23 -22.14
CA ALA A 292 13.99 -29.22 -22.92
C ALA A 292 15.35 -29.70 -23.44
N TYR A 293 16.11 -30.43 -22.63
CA TYR A 293 17.40 -30.99 -23.04
C TYR A 293 17.24 -31.98 -24.20
N ARG A 294 16.29 -32.91 -24.08
CA ARG A 294 15.98 -33.89 -25.14
C ARG A 294 15.54 -33.18 -26.42
N HIS A 295 14.67 -32.18 -26.31
CA HIS A 295 14.19 -31.41 -27.46
C HIS A 295 15.34 -30.70 -28.19
N VAL A 296 16.22 -30.00 -27.46
CA VAL A 296 17.37 -29.31 -28.07
C VAL A 296 18.35 -30.31 -28.69
N GLN A 297 18.51 -31.49 -28.08
CA GLN A 297 19.38 -32.55 -28.60
C GLN A 297 18.82 -33.12 -29.91
N GLN A 298 17.53 -33.42 -29.96
CA GLN A 298 16.83 -33.88 -31.17
C GLN A 298 16.91 -32.84 -32.29
N HIS A 299 16.69 -31.56 -31.97
CA HIS A 299 16.79 -30.48 -32.94
C HIS A 299 18.22 -30.33 -33.48
N ARG A 300 19.24 -30.42 -32.63
CA ARG A 300 20.64 -30.40 -33.08
C ARG A 300 20.97 -31.57 -33.98
N PHE A 301 20.51 -32.78 -33.64
CA PHE A 301 20.70 -33.97 -34.46
C PHE A 301 20.02 -33.80 -35.82
N ALA A 302 18.77 -33.37 -35.86
CA ALA A 302 18.04 -33.10 -37.09
C ALA A 302 18.73 -32.05 -37.99
N GLN A 303 19.37 -31.04 -37.39
CA GLN A 303 20.06 -29.99 -38.14
C GLN A 303 21.47 -30.34 -38.61
N SER A 304 22.20 -31.19 -37.88
CA SER A 304 23.64 -31.39 -38.09
C SER A 304 24.07 -32.84 -38.27
N GLY A 305 23.18 -33.81 -38.07
CA GLY A 305 23.50 -35.24 -38.03
C GLY A 305 24.34 -35.66 -36.80
N VAL A 306 24.77 -34.72 -35.96
CA VAL A 306 25.66 -35.01 -34.82
C VAL A 306 24.86 -35.48 -33.61
N LEU A 307 25.12 -36.71 -33.19
CA LEU A 307 24.59 -37.30 -31.97
C LEU A 307 25.59 -37.10 -30.81
N GLY A 308 25.12 -36.69 -29.64
CA GLY A 308 25.98 -36.54 -28.46
C GLY A 308 25.42 -35.64 -27.37
N PRO A 309 26.07 -35.60 -26.19
CA PRO A 309 25.63 -34.76 -25.09
C PRO A 309 25.77 -33.26 -25.43
N LEU A 310 24.79 -32.47 -25.01
CA LEU A 310 24.86 -31.02 -25.05
C LEU A 310 25.66 -30.49 -23.86
N ASN A 311 26.66 -29.66 -24.14
CA ASN A 311 27.33 -28.89 -23.11
C ASN A 311 26.43 -27.73 -22.65
N ILE A 312 25.74 -27.91 -21.52
CA ILE A 312 24.84 -26.88 -20.96
C ILE A 312 25.58 -25.64 -20.46
N TYR A 313 26.90 -25.69 -20.26
CA TYR A 313 27.69 -24.53 -19.84
C TYR A 313 28.08 -23.63 -21.01
N SER A 314 27.92 -24.08 -22.26
CA SER A 314 28.13 -23.25 -23.44
C SER A 314 27.17 -22.05 -23.44
N PRO A 315 27.63 -20.83 -23.81
CA PRO A 315 26.76 -19.65 -23.93
C PRO A 315 25.56 -19.85 -24.85
N GLY A 316 25.68 -20.71 -25.88
CA GLY A 316 24.59 -21.07 -26.78
C GLY A 316 23.44 -21.82 -26.10
N HIS A 317 23.72 -22.54 -25.00
CA HIS A 317 22.75 -23.35 -24.26
C HIS A 317 22.28 -22.71 -22.95
N TRP A 318 22.39 -21.38 -22.81
CA TRP A 318 22.04 -20.67 -21.57
C TRP A 318 20.62 -20.96 -21.05
N ARG A 319 19.65 -21.25 -21.92
CA ARG A 319 18.26 -21.61 -21.53
C ARG A 319 18.21 -22.93 -20.79
N LEU A 320 18.95 -23.95 -21.26
CA LEU A 320 19.07 -25.24 -20.58
C LEU A 320 19.74 -25.08 -19.22
N LEU A 321 20.80 -24.27 -19.15
CA LEU A 321 21.45 -23.95 -17.88
C LEU A 321 20.51 -23.27 -16.88
N LEU A 322 19.65 -22.36 -17.33
CA LEU A 322 18.67 -21.71 -16.45
C LEU A 322 17.59 -22.67 -15.96
N LEU A 323 17.10 -23.59 -16.81
CA LEU A 323 16.17 -24.63 -16.36
C LEU A 323 16.83 -25.56 -15.34
N PHE A 324 18.07 -25.94 -15.58
CA PHE A 324 18.86 -26.73 -14.64
C PHE A 324 19.05 -26.00 -13.31
N LEU A 325 19.44 -24.73 -13.33
CA LEU A 325 19.53 -23.88 -12.14
C LEU A 325 18.17 -23.75 -11.42
N GLY A 326 17.07 -23.68 -12.16
CA GLY A 326 15.70 -23.63 -11.63
C GLY A 326 15.15 -24.96 -11.12
N SER A 327 15.93 -26.05 -11.20
CA SER A 327 15.56 -27.37 -10.71
C SER A 327 16.05 -27.59 -9.27
N PHE A 328 15.28 -28.33 -8.49
CA PHE A 328 15.64 -28.70 -7.11
C PHE A 328 16.85 -29.64 -7.11
N GLY A 329 17.76 -29.49 -6.15
CA GLY A 329 18.96 -30.33 -6.02
C GLY A 329 20.08 -30.12 -7.05
N ALA A 330 19.83 -29.41 -8.16
CA ALA A 330 20.85 -29.21 -9.19
C ALA A 330 22.04 -28.34 -8.69
N SER A 331 23.26 -28.83 -8.90
CA SER A 331 24.51 -28.11 -8.59
C SER A 331 25.24 -27.70 -9.87
N VAL A 332 25.78 -26.48 -9.91
CA VAL A 332 26.48 -25.95 -11.09
C VAL A 332 27.94 -25.67 -10.76
N HIS A 333 28.85 -26.16 -11.61
CA HIS A 333 30.27 -25.87 -11.49
C HIS A 333 30.60 -24.50 -12.11
N TRP A 334 30.42 -23.43 -11.33
CA TRP A 334 30.53 -22.05 -11.82
C TRP A 334 31.84 -21.68 -12.49
N ALA A 335 32.98 -22.24 -12.06
CA ALA A 335 34.27 -22.00 -12.71
C ALA A 335 34.30 -22.51 -14.17
N CYS A 336 33.55 -23.59 -14.45
CA CYS A 336 33.42 -24.10 -15.82
C CYS A 336 32.54 -23.18 -16.68
N VAL A 337 31.43 -22.69 -16.10
CA VAL A 337 30.57 -21.70 -16.76
C VAL A 337 31.35 -20.41 -17.07
N ASP A 338 32.13 -19.90 -16.12
CA ASP A 338 32.95 -18.71 -16.31
C ASP A 338 33.98 -18.87 -17.43
N LYS A 339 34.65 -20.04 -17.48
CA LYS A 339 35.59 -20.41 -18.55
C LYS A 339 34.89 -20.43 -19.91
N HIS A 340 33.74 -21.09 -20.03
CA HIS A 340 32.99 -21.17 -21.29
C HIS A 340 32.42 -19.82 -21.74
N TRP A 341 32.02 -18.96 -20.79
CA TRP A 341 31.47 -17.64 -21.07
C TRP A 341 32.53 -16.56 -21.23
N ARG A 342 33.82 -16.91 -21.03
CA ARG A 342 34.95 -15.97 -20.99
C ARG A 342 34.63 -14.76 -20.11
N SER A 343 33.98 -15.03 -18.97
CA SER A 343 33.46 -14.01 -18.06
C SER A 343 33.97 -14.30 -16.65
N PRO A 344 34.44 -13.29 -15.90
CA PRO A 344 34.86 -13.50 -14.53
C PRO A 344 33.67 -13.75 -13.59
N CYS A 345 32.43 -13.52 -14.05
CA CYS A 345 31.21 -13.87 -13.31
C CYS A 345 30.01 -14.05 -14.24
N SER A 346 29.90 -15.25 -14.81
CA SER A 346 28.78 -15.70 -15.64
C SER A 346 27.43 -15.58 -14.93
N ALA A 347 27.37 -15.69 -13.60
CA ALA A 347 26.15 -15.49 -12.82
C ALA A 347 25.51 -14.11 -13.03
N ILE A 348 26.30 -13.04 -13.19
CA ILE A 348 25.77 -11.69 -13.45
C ILE A 348 25.06 -11.65 -14.81
N LEU A 349 25.66 -12.28 -15.83
CA LEU A 349 25.11 -12.34 -17.18
C LEU A 349 23.86 -13.21 -17.24
N LEU A 350 23.91 -14.39 -16.61
CA LEU A 350 22.80 -15.33 -16.53
C LEU A 350 21.63 -14.77 -15.73
N TRP A 351 21.88 -14.02 -14.66
CA TRP A 351 20.81 -13.41 -13.87
C TRP A 351 19.97 -12.40 -14.67
N LYS A 352 20.60 -11.60 -15.54
CA LYS A 352 19.88 -10.68 -16.45
C LYS A 352 18.94 -11.44 -17.37
N LYS A 353 19.37 -12.61 -17.88
CA LYS A 353 18.55 -13.50 -18.71
C LYS A 353 17.47 -14.23 -17.89
N ALA A 354 17.79 -14.69 -16.68
CA ALA A 354 16.89 -15.39 -15.77
C ALA A 354 15.66 -14.56 -15.42
N LYS A 355 15.84 -13.27 -15.08
CA LYS A 355 14.72 -12.37 -14.76
C LYS A 355 13.68 -12.24 -15.89
N LEU A 356 14.13 -12.32 -17.14
CA LEU A 356 13.28 -12.16 -18.31
C LEU A 356 12.57 -13.46 -18.70
N TRP A 357 13.20 -14.59 -18.38
CA TRP A 357 12.85 -15.90 -18.92
C TRP A 357 12.19 -16.84 -17.90
N LEU A 358 12.73 -16.94 -16.69
CA LEU A 358 12.18 -17.77 -15.61
C LEU A 358 11.09 -17.02 -14.84
N VAL A 359 10.10 -17.77 -14.33
CA VAL A 359 9.01 -17.24 -13.49
C VAL A 359 8.78 -18.11 -12.25
N GLY A 360 8.13 -17.54 -11.24
CA GLY A 360 7.67 -18.25 -10.05
C GLY A 360 8.77 -18.99 -9.27
N ARG A 361 8.50 -20.24 -8.91
CA ARG A 361 9.39 -21.09 -8.08
C ARG A 361 10.75 -21.35 -8.74
N ARG A 362 10.78 -21.57 -10.06
CA ARG A 362 12.03 -21.83 -10.80
C ARG A 362 13.00 -20.63 -10.71
N LEU A 363 12.47 -19.41 -10.82
CA LEU A 363 13.26 -18.20 -10.63
C LEU A 363 13.83 -18.10 -9.21
N GLN A 364 13.05 -18.45 -8.18
CA GLN A 364 13.51 -18.42 -6.79
C GLN A 364 14.64 -19.42 -6.52
N LEU A 365 14.54 -20.64 -7.06
CA LEU A 365 15.59 -21.67 -6.94
C LEU A 365 16.87 -21.24 -7.66
N ALA A 366 16.75 -20.73 -8.88
CA ALA A 366 17.90 -20.19 -9.61
C ALA A 366 18.51 -18.99 -8.88
N GLN A 367 17.68 -18.11 -8.30
CA GLN A 367 18.10 -16.95 -7.53
C GLN A 367 18.99 -17.32 -6.34
N GLN A 368 18.64 -18.36 -5.59
CA GLN A 368 19.46 -18.85 -4.47
C GLN A 368 20.87 -19.22 -4.93
N LYS A 369 20.97 -20.00 -6.01
CA LYS A 369 22.26 -20.44 -6.55
C LYS A 369 23.10 -19.29 -7.10
N PHE A 370 22.46 -18.29 -7.71
CA PHE A 370 23.15 -17.05 -8.11
C PHE A 370 23.64 -16.28 -6.89
N ASP A 371 22.80 -16.14 -5.86
CA ASP A 371 23.13 -15.42 -4.63
C ASP A 371 24.32 -16.07 -3.89
N ASP A 372 24.38 -17.40 -3.85
CA ASP A 372 25.48 -18.15 -3.24
C ASP A 372 26.82 -17.85 -3.95
N LEU A 373 26.85 -17.90 -5.28
CA LEU A 373 28.07 -17.54 -6.03
C LEU A 373 28.44 -16.07 -5.83
N LEU A 374 27.48 -15.16 -5.95
CA LEU A 374 27.72 -13.73 -5.76
C LEU A 374 28.29 -13.46 -4.36
N HIS A 375 27.76 -14.13 -3.33
CA HIS A 375 28.27 -14.02 -1.97
C HIS A 375 29.72 -14.53 -1.85
N SER A 376 30.03 -15.69 -2.44
CA SER A 376 31.41 -16.23 -2.44
C SER A 376 32.43 -15.28 -3.08
N ARG A 377 31.98 -14.41 -4.00
CA ARG A 377 32.79 -13.39 -4.68
C ARG A 377 32.73 -12.01 -4.03
N ARG A 378 32.10 -11.89 -2.86
CA ARG A 378 31.85 -10.61 -2.16
C ARG A 378 31.11 -9.59 -3.05
N LEU A 379 30.15 -10.07 -3.84
CA LEU A 379 29.28 -9.22 -4.66
C LEU A 379 27.87 -9.12 -4.02
N PRO A 380 27.13 -8.02 -4.26
CA PRO A 380 25.75 -7.92 -3.83
C PRO A 380 24.89 -9.06 -4.38
N SER A 381 23.92 -9.52 -3.59
CA SER A 381 22.92 -10.48 -4.06
C SER A 381 22.15 -9.94 -5.27
N THR A 382 21.47 -10.84 -5.96
CA THR A 382 20.52 -10.55 -7.03
C THR A 382 19.38 -9.59 -6.65
N ARG A 383 19.08 -9.47 -5.35
CA ARG A 383 18.10 -8.51 -4.78
C ARG A 383 18.68 -7.11 -4.62
N GLY A 384 19.99 -6.97 -4.80
CA GLY A 384 20.75 -5.77 -4.55
C GLY A 384 21.04 -5.54 -3.07
N PHE A 385 21.71 -4.43 -2.81
CA PHE A 385 21.98 -3.93 -1.47
C PHE A 385 21.38 -2.53 -1.34
N THR A 386 20.72 -2.22 -0.22
CA THR A 386 20.20 -0.87 0.02
C THR A 386 20.98 -0.20 1.13
N ILE A 387 21.67 0.90 0.80
CA ILE A 387 22.25 1.82 1.76
C ILE A 387 21.17 2.84 2.12
N THR A 388 20.80 2.91 3.39
CA THR A 388 19.84 3.89 3.88
C THR A 388 20.59 5.08 4.47
N VAL A 389 20.28 6.29 4.00
CA VAL A 389 20.87 7.54 4.50
C VAL A 389 19.83 8.40 5.22
N PRO A 390 20.16 9.13 6.30
CA PRO A 390 19.17 9.90 7.06
C PRO A 390 18.56 11.05 6.26
N GLN A 391 19.37 11.69 5.42
CA GLN A 391 18.99 12.90 4.68
C GLN A 391 19.40 12.81 3.21
N ARG A 392 18.68 13.53 2.34
CA ARG A 392 18.92 13.55 0.89
C ARG A 392 20.30 14.14 0.53
N CYS A 393 20.78 15.10 1.31
CA CYS A 393 22.10 15.73 1.10
C CYS A 393 23.27 14.75 1.29
N PHE A 394 23.06 13.57 1.89
CA PHE A 394 24.10 12.55 2.08
C PHE A 394 24.33 11.71 0.81
N ILE A 395 23.35 11.66 -0.09
CA ILE A 395 23.39 10.79 -1.28
C ILE A 395 24.63 11.04 -2.14
N PRO A 396 25.03 12.29 -2.48
CA PRO A 396 26.21 12.54 -3.30
C PRO A 396 27.50 12.02 -2.64
N ALA A 397 27.66 12.27 -1.34
CA ALA A 397 28.82 11.83 -0.57
C ALA A 397 28.92 10.29 -0.51
N VAL A 398 27.80 9.62 -0.23
CA VAL A 398 27.72 8.15 -0.22
C VAL A 398 27.94 7.56 -1.62
N LYS A 399 27.42 8.17 -2.68
CA LYS A 399 27.69 7.75 -4.08
C LYS A 399 29.17 7.89 -4.44
N SER A 400 29.81 8.98 -4.02
CA SER A 400 31.24 9.23 -4.25
C SER A 400 32.10 8.17 -3.55
N ALA A 401 31.81 7.91 -2.27
CA ALA A 401 32.47 6.87 -1.49
C ALA A 401 32.24 5.47 -2.04
N LEU A 402 31.01 5.14 -2.46
CA LEU A 402 30.68 3.88 -3.11
C LEU A 402 31.56 3.64 -4.35
N ARG A 403 31.66 4.64 -5.23
CA ARG A 403 32.48 4.55 -6.45
C ARG A 403 33.97 4.39 -6.14
N LEU A 404 34.47 5.10 -5.13
CA LEU A 404 35.84 4.95 -4.67
C LEU A 404 36.09 3.52 -4.17
N GLY A 405 35.24 3.02 -3.27
CA GLY A 405 35.34 1.67 -2.72
C GLY A 405 35.30 0.59 -3.81
N VAL A 406 34.43 0.75 -4.80
CA VAL A 406 34.34 -0.15 -5.97
C VAL A 406 35.59 -0.07 -6.85
N ALA A 407 36.13 1.12 -7.09
CA ALA A 407 37.34 1.30 -7.90
C ALA A 407 38.60 0.75 -7.22
N SER A 408 38.64 0.79 -5.88
CA SER A 408 39.73 0.27 -5.06
C SER A 408 39.74 -1.26 -4.89
N GLN A 409 38.79 -2.00 -5.50
CA GLN A 409 38.81 -3.47 -5.52
C GLN A 409 39.55 -4.00 -6.76
N PRO A 410 40.78 -4.54 -6.61
CA PRO A 410 41.57 -5.00 -7.74
C PRO A 410 41.00 -6.28 -8.38
N SER A 411 40.36 -7.14 -7.59
CA SER A 411 39.76 -8.40 -8.06
C SER A 411 38.48 -8.21 -8.88
N TRP A 412 37.90 -7.00 -8.87
CA TRP A 412 36.69 -6.71 -9.64
C TRP A 412 37.04 -6.13 -10.99
N ASP A 413 36.62 -6.82 -12.04
CA ASP A 413 36.67 -6.32 -13.40
C ASP A 413 35.61 -5.23 -13.65
N LYS A 414 35.60 -4.67 -14.86
CA LYS A 414 34.64 -3.62 -15.25
C LYS A 414 33.19 -4.10 -15.12
N MET A 415 32.90 -5.37 -15.43
CA MET A 415 31.54 -5.93 -15.36
C MET A 415 31.05 -6.01 -13.92
N MET A 416 31.86 -6.57 -13.02
CA MET A 416 31.55 -6.68 -11.60
C MET A 416 31.39 -5.30 -10.96
N ARG A 417 32.30 -4.35 -11.24
CA ARG A 417 32.20 -2.98 -10.72
C ARG A 417 30.87 -2.31 -11.11
N ASN A 418 30.47 -2.44 -12.38
CA ASN A 418 29.19 -1.91 -12.85
C ASN A 418 28.02 -2.60 -12.15
N TYR A 419 28.07 -3.93 -12.01
CA TYR A 419 27.03 -4.68 -11.31
C TYR A 419 26.88 -4.24 -9.85
N VAL A 420 27.98 -4.06 -9.11
CA VAL A 420 27.95 -3.60 -7.71
C VAL A 420 27.29 -2.23 -7.60
N VAL A 421 27.61 -1.30 -8.50
CA VAL A 421 26.99 0.04 -8.52
C VAL A 421 25.51 -0.02 -8.90
N GLU A 422 25.13 -0.81 -9.92
CA GLU A 422 23.73 -0.99 -10.36
C GLU A 422 22.86 -1.69 -9.31
N SER A 423 23.44 -2.65 -8.60
CA SER A 423 22.76 -3.44 -7.57
C SER A 423 22.73 -2.74 -6.20
N THR A 424 23.53 -1.68 -6.00
CA THR A 424 23.51 -0.90 -4.76
C THR A 424 22.60 0.32 -4.88
N ARG A 425 21.46 0.29 -4.18
CA ARG A 425 20.51 1.39 -4.09
C ARG A 425 20.84 2.26 -2.88
N ILE A 426 20.79 3.58 -3.05
CA ILE A 426 20.88 4.53 -1.94
C ILE A 426 19.50 5.15 -1.77
N ALA A 427 18.89 4.90 -0.61
CA ALA A 427 17.55 5.37 -0.29
C ALA A 427 17.60 6.30 0.93
N VAL A 428 16.77 7.35 0.92
CA VAL A 428 16.58 8.18 2.10
C VAL A 428 15.72 7.39 3.09
N GLY A 429 16.24 7.23 4.31
CA GLY A 429 15.58 6.56 5.42
C GLY A 429 14.61 7.47 6.15
N LYS A 430 14.14 6.98 7.30
CA LYS A 430 13.40 7.81 8.24
C LYS A 430 14.36 8.83 8.83
N VAL A 431 14.01 10.12 8.72
CA VAL A 431 14.72 11.18 9.44
C VAL A 431 14.56 10.93 10.95
N ARG A 432 15.63 11.13 11.72
CA ARG A 432 15.56 11.01 13.18
C ARG A 432 14.61 12.08 13.71
N THR A 433 13.70 11.69 14.56
CA THR A 433 12.64 12.52 15.15
C THR A 433 12.75 12.49 16.67
N PHE A 434 12.16 13.47 17.35
CA PHE A 434 12.13 13.46 18.81
C PHE A 434 11.45 12.21 19.37
N ALA A 435 10.49 11.63 18.64
CA ALA A 435 9.85 10.36 18.99
C ALA A 435 10.85 9.20 19.11
N ASP A 436 12.01 9.28 18.44
CA ASP A 436 13.08 8.29 18.55
C ASP A 436 13.91 8.45 19.86
N LYS A 437 13.69 9.53 20.65
CA LYS A 437 14.20 9.65 22.03
C LYS A 437 13.38 8.85 23.06
N GLN A 438 12.24 8.27 22.66
CA GLN A 438 11.41 7.46 23.56
C GLN A 438 12.26 6.35 24.20
N ASN A 439 12.37 6.37 25.53
CA ASN A 439 13.31 5.53 26.26
C ASN A 439 12.63 4.53 27.21
N CYS A 440 11.30 4.54 27.36
CA CYS A 440 10.59 3.66 28.31
C CYS A 440 10.93 2.18 28.18
N ALA A 441 11.07 1.69 26.93
CA ALA A 441 11.44 0.31 26.67
C ALA A 441 12.90 0.00 27.00
N GLN A 442 13.81 0.99 26.93
CA GLN A 442 15.22 0.83 27.30
C GLN A 442 15.36 0.85 28.81
N GLN A 443 14.72 1.84 29.47
CA GLN A 443 14.71 1.98 30.92
C GLN A 443 14.11 0.75 31.61
N ALA A 444 13.05 0.16 31.05
CA ALA A 444 12.42 -1.03 31.61
C ALA A 444 13.33 -2.28 31.64
N GLN A 445 14.40 -2.29 30.84
CA GLN A 445 15.33 -3.43 30.79
C GLN A 445 16.48 -3.31 31.79
N VAL A 446 16.72 -2.11 32.29
CA VAL A 446 17.84 -1.78 33.19
C VAL A 446 17.35 -1.19 34.50
N PHE A 447 16.02 -1.20 34.72
CA PHE A 447 15.43 -0.70 35.94
C PHE A 447 15.73 -1.69 37.06
N ASP A 448 16.31 -1.16 38.13
CA ASP A 448 16.57 -1.93 39.34
C ASP A 448 15.35 -1.83 40.26
N TRP A 449 14.77 -2.98 40.58
CA TRP A 449 13.60 -3.06 41.46
C TRP A 449 13.97 -2.90 42.94
N ASP A 450 15.24 -3.02 43.31
CA ASP A 450 15.67 -2.69 44.67
C ASP A 450 15.52 -1.18 44.95
N GLU A 451 15.58 -0.32 43.91
CA GLU A 451 15.24 1.11 44.02
C GLU A 451 13.79 1.33 44.50
N VAL A 452 12.88 0.37 44.25
CA VAL A 452 11.46 0.42 44.63
C VAL A 452 11.25 -0.10 46.05
N ARG A 453 11.99 -1.13 46.46
CA ARG A 453 11.92 -1.68 47.82
C ARG A 453 12.35 -0.67 48.88
N GLN A 454 13.20 0.27 48.51
CA GLN A 454 13.72 1.32 49.39
C GLN A 454 12.85 2.59 49.38
N CYS A 455 11.73 2.61 48.66
CA CYS A 455 10.86 3.79 48.63
C CYS A 455 10.07 3.96 49.92
N SER A 456 10.02 5.19 50.42
CA SER A 456 9.15 5.57 51.53
C SER A 456 7.67 5.56 51.12
N ASP A 457 6.76 5.44 52.08
CA ASP A 457 5.31 5.51 51.85
C ASP A 457 4.88 6.80 51.14
N SER A 458 5.55 7.91 51.44
CA SER A 458 5.30 9.20 50.77
C SER A 458 5.67 9.14 49.28
N GLU A 459 6.83 8.59 48.94
CA GLU A 459 7.26 8.41 47.55
C GLU A 459 6.33 7.46 46.79
N LEU A 460 5.85 6.40 47.45
CA LEU A 460 4.85 5.48 46.90
C LEU A 460 3.53 6.21 46.62
N ALA A 461 3.04 6.99 47.56
CA ALA A 461 1.81 7.78 47.39
C ALA A 461 1.94 8.79 46.23
N ASP A 462 3.07 9.48 46.13
CA ASP A 462 3.35 10.39 45.03
C ASP A 462 3.49 9.69 43.69
N ALA A 463 4.11 8.51 43.67
CA ALA A 463 4.19 7.69 42.48
C ALA A 463 2.81 7.25 41.99
N VAL A 464 1.95 6.75 42.88
CA VAL A 464 0.57 6.33 42.53
C VAL A 464 -0.26 7.51 42.02
N ARG A 465 -0.02 8.72 42.55
CA ARG A 465 -0.60 9.98 42.05
C ARG A 465 0.07 10.51 40.77
N ALA A 466 1.08 9.82 40.26
CA ALA A 466 1.87 10.21 39.09
C ALA A 466 2.50 11.61 39.23
N THR A 467 2.88 12.02 40.44
CA THR A 467 3.46 13.33 40.71
C THR A 467 4.70 13.57 39.83
N GLY A 468 4.73 14.73 39.16
CA GLY A 468 5.82 15.12 38.25
C GLY A 468 5.69 14.57 36.83
N ALA A 469 4.68 13.76 36.53
CA ALA A 469 4.39 13.38 35.15
C ALA A 469 3.94 14.61 34.35
N ARG A 470 4.52 14.87 33.18
CA ARG A 470 4.05 15.92 32.27
C ARG A 470 3.76 15.38 30.89
N ARG A 471 2.66 15.84 30.31
CA ARG A 471 2.29 15.55 28.93
C ARG A 471 2.85 16.63 28.03
N VAL A 472 3.57 16.24 27.00
CA VAL A 472 4.09 17.14 25.97
C VAL A 472 3.19 17.04 24.75
N GLU A 473 2.29 18.00 24.61
CA GLU A 473 1.24 18.06 23.57
C GLU A 473 1.72 18.66 22.24
N THR A 474 3.01 18.51 21.95
CA THR A 474 3.61 18.87 20.66
C THR A 474 3.92 17.64 19.83
N ASN A 475 4.02 17.81 18.52
CA ASN A 475 4.25 16.69 17.61
C ASN A 475 5.68 16.14 17.74
N TRP A 476 5.86 15.01 18.40
CA TRP A 476 7.16 14.35 18.55
C TRP A 476 7.73 13.78 17.23
N ARG A 477 6.97 13.79 16.14
CA ARG A 477 7.46 13.40 14.80
C ARG A 477 8.25 14.53 14.11
N VAL A 478 8.48 15.64 14.79
CA VAL A 478 9.36 16.71 14.29
C VAL A 478 10.80 16.17 14.17
N PRO A 479 11.50 16.45 13.04
CA PRO A 479 12.90 16.11 12.86
C PRO A 479 13.78 16.69 13.97
N MET A 480 14.70 15.89 14.49
CA MET A 480 15.73 16.39 15.38
C MET A 480 16.79 17.13 14.55
N PRO A 481 17.22 18.33 14.98
CA PRO A 481 18.46 18.92 14.48
C PRO A 481 19.61 17.94 14.71
N SER A 482 20.44 17.74 13.68
CA SER A 482 21.67 16.96 13.83
C SER A 482 22.86 17.91 13.97
N MET A 483 23.79 17.56 14.86
CA MET A 483 25.07 18.25 14.94
C MET A 483 25.96 17.87 13.76
N ARG A 484 26.93 18.73 13.42
CA ARG A 484 27.87 18.42 12.32
C ARG A 484 28.57 17.09 12.54
N GLU A 485 29.06 16.83 13.75
CA GLU A 485 29.74 15.58 14.11
C GLU A 485 28.83 14.35 13.99
N ASP A 486 27.56 14.49 14.39
CA ASP A 486 26.55 13.44 14.26
C ASP A 486 26.31 13.05 12.81
N ASP A 487 26.27 14.02 11.90
CA ASP A 487 26.10 13.78 10.47
C ASP A 487 27.30 13.04 9.87
N LEU A 488 28.51 13.44 10.26
CA LEU A 488 29.77 12.81 9.83
C LEU A 488 29.91 11.37 10.35
N SER A 489 29.50 11.14 11.60
CA SER A 489 29.41 9.80 12.16
C SER A 489 28.33 8.98 11.45
N SER A 490 27.16 9.58 11.22
CA SER A 490 26.02 8.94 10.56
C SER A 490 26.35 8.51 9.13
N VAL A 491 27.00 9.34 8.32
CA VAL A 491 27.37 8.98 6.94
C VAL A 491 28.38 7.84 6.90
N LYS A 492 29.34 7.79 7.84
CA LYS A 492 30.26 6.66 8.01
C LYS A 492 29.49 5.38 8.39
N GLN A 493 28.52 5.50 9.30
CA GLN A 493 27.71 4.38 9.78
C GLN A 493 26.79 3.82 8.69
N CYS A 494 26.23 4.66 7.81
CA CYS A 494 25.42 4.23 6.67
C CYS A 494 26.16 3.26 5.75
N LEU A 495 27.47 3.46 5.60
CA LEU A 495 28.33 2.62 4.77
C LEU A 495 28.88 1.40 5.50
N ARG A 496 28.79 1.30 6.83
CA ARG A 496 29.41 0.22 7.62
C ARG A 496 28.98 -1.17 7.14
N GLY A 497 27.68 -1.39 6.96
CA GLY A 497 27.15 -2.68 6.51
C GLY A 497 27.57 -3.02 5.09
N TRP A 498 27.56 -2.04 4.18
CA TRP A 498 27.97 -2.25 2.79
C TRP A 498 29.48 -2.51 2.68
N CYS A 499 30.30 -1.69 3.34
CA CYS A 499 31.75 -1.85 3.34
C CYS A 499 32.18 -3.16 3.99
N GLY A 500 31.58 -3.54 5.13
CA GLY A 500 31.91 -4.79 5.81
C GLY A 500 31.53 -6.04 5.01
N ALA A 501 30.49 -5.95 4.17
CA ALA A 501 30.07 -7.06 3.32
C ALA A 501 30.96 -7.24 2.08
N PHE A 502 31.47 -6.15 1.49
CA PHE A 502 32.03 -6.20 0.13
C PHE A 502 33.48 -5.71 0.00
N LEU A 503 34.03 -5.02 1.00
CA LEU A 503 35.38 -4.44 0.93
C LEU A 503 36.32 -5.07 1.96
N SER A 504 37.62 -4.97 1.69
CA SER A 504 38.64 -5.26 2.72
C SER A 504 38.60 -4.20 3.84
N PRO A 505 39.01 -4.52 5.08
CA PRO A 505 38.97 -3.59 6.21
C PRO A 505 39.68 -2.25 5.93
N LYS A 506 40.83 -2.28 5.24
CA LYS A 506 41.60 -1.09 4.85
C LYS A 506 40.80 -0.19 3.89
N VAL A 507 40.24 -0.76 2.82
CA VAL A 507 39.43 -0.01 1.84
C VAL A 507 38.12 0.48 2.47
N ALA A 508 37.53 -0.31 3.37
CA ALA A 508 36.34 0.06 4.13
C ALA A 508 36.57 1.30 5.02
N LYS A 509 37.74 1.41 5.68
CA LYS A 509 38.11 2.61 6.47
C LYS A 509 38.25 3.84 5.57
N THR A 510 38.99 3.72 4.47
CA THR A 510 39.18 4.81 3.50
C THR A 510 37.87 5.27 2.87
N CYS A 511 37.01 4.33 2.46
CA CYS A 511 35.70 4.62 1.86
C CYS A 511 34.79 5.41 2.82
N ARG A 512 34.70 5.00 4.09
CA ARG A 512 33.93 5.71 5.12
C ARG A 512 34.50 7.10 5.42
N GLY A 513 35.83 7.22 5.52
CA GLY A 513 36.50 8.52 5.71
C GLY A 513 36.25 9.47 4.53
N HIS A 514 36.29 8.95 3.31
CA HIS A 514 35.97 9.72 2.10
C HIS A 514 34.52 10.21 2.10
N ALA A 515 33.56 9.38 2.52
CA ALA A 515 32.16 9.80 2.62
C ALA A 515 31.97 11.01 3.53
N ALA A 516 32.64 11.05 4.69
CA ALA A 516 32.59 12.18 5.60
C ALA A 516 33.18 13.45 4.96
N ARG A 517 34.39 13.39 4.41
CA ARG A 517 35.02 14.53 3.72
C ARG A 517 34.18 15.06 2.55
N GLN A 518 33.56 14.16 1.78
CA GLN A 518 32.69 14.55 0.67
C GLN A 518 31.38 15.17 1.15
N LEU A 519 30.85 14.74 2.29
CA LEU A 519 29.67 15.36 2.89
C LEU A 519 29.99 16.80 3.30
N GLU A 520 31.12 17.02 3.98
CA GLU A 520 31.59 18.35 4.36
C GLU A 520 31.77 19.28 3.16
N ALA A 521 32.31 18.76 2.06
CA ALA A 521 32.49 19.51 0.82
C ALA A 521 31.16 19.83 0.10
N THR A 522 30.06 19.18 0.44
CA THR A 522 28.79 19.31 -0.29
C THR A 522 28.06 20.61 0.07
N ARG A 523 27.85 21.50 -0.91
CA ARG A 523 27.11 22.78 -0.74
C ARG A 523 25.73 22.59 -0.10
N ALA A 524 24.99 21.55 -0.49
CA ALA A 524 23.65 21.29 0.06
C ALA A 524 23.68 20.98 1.58
N TRP A 525 24.72 20.30 2.06
CA TRP A 525 24.91 20.02 3.48
C TRP A 525 25.32 21.28 4.25
N LYS A 526 26.24 22.09 3.69
CA LYS A 526 26.63 23.39 4.27
C LYS A 526 25.43 24.34 4.42
N MET A 527 24.61 24.48 3.37
CA MET A 527 23.41 25.33 3.42
C MET A 527 22.36 24.81 4.42
N HIS A 528 22.23 23.50 4.57
CA HIS A 528 21.34 22.92 5.58
C HIS A 528 21.78 23.33 6.99
N HIS A 529 23.07 23.16 7.31
CA HIS A 529 23.63 23.56 8.60
C HIS A 529 23.60 25.06 8.85
N GLN A 530 23.79 25.89 7.82
CA GLN A 530 23.64 27.35 7.95
C GLN A 530 22.21 27.76 8.33
N ARG A 531 21.20 27.13 7.71
CA ARG A 531 19.80 27.39 8.06
C ARG A 531 19.44 26.93 9.46
N VAL A 532 19.92 25.76 9.87
CA VAL A 532 19.71 25.26 11.23
C VAL A 532 20.40 26.18 12.24
N GLY A 533 21.63 26.62 11.93
CA GLY A 533 22.41 27.56 12.74
C GLY A 533 21.73 28.91 12.93
N ALA A 534 21.15 29.48 11.87
CA ALA A 534 20.43 30.76 11.92
C ALA A 534 19.16 30.70 12.79
N LEU A 535 18.60 29.51 12.99
CA LEU A 535 17.38 29.29 13.78
C LEU A 535 17.67 28.73 15.17
N THR A 536 18.94 28.66 15.61
CA THR A 536 19.33 27.89 16.81
C THR A 536 18.64 28.39 18.08
N ALA A 537 18.55 29.70 18.31
CA ALA A 537 17.93 30.25 19.52
C ALA A 537 16.41 29.97 19.58
N GLU A 538 15.70 30.17 18.47
CA GLU A 538 14.26 29.84 18.36
C GLU A 538 14.02 28.33 18.46
N HIS A 539 14.88 27.54 17.83
CA HIS A 539 14.87 26.09 17.91
C HIS A 539 15.12 25.59 19.34
N GLU A 540 16.08 26.15 20.09
CA GLU A 540 16.34 25.76 21.47
C GLU A 540 15.14 26.02 22.37
N HIS A 541 14.49 27.18 22.22
CA HIS A 541 13.27 27.49 22.96
C HIS A 541 12.15 26.48 22.64
N ILE A 542 11.87 26.25 21.35
CA ILE A 542 10.85 25.28 20.90
C ILE A 542 11.21 23.85 21.32
N PHE A 543 12.49 23.48 21.32
CA PHE A 543 12.92 22.11 21.57
C PHE A 543 13.17 21.77 23.04
N SER A 544 13.26 22.79 23.91
CA SER A 544 13.40 22.63 25.36
C SER A 544 12.35 21.70 25.97
N GLN A 545 11.11 21.76 25.48
CA GLN A 545 10.00 20.90 25.94
C GLN A 545 10.20 19.40 25.67
N PHE A 546 11.03 19.01 24.68
CA PHE A 546 11.34 17.61 24.35
C PHE A 546 12.57 17.09 25.11
N SER A 547 13.23 17.95 25.88
CA SER A 547 14.33 17.53 26.76
C SER A 547 13.74 16.74 27.92
N ALA A 548 14.41 15.63 28.24
CA ALA A 548 14.13 14.84 29.42
C ALA A 548 15.47 14.58 30.14
N GLY A 549 15.46 14.68 31.46
CA GLY A 549 16.59 14.34 32.31
C GLY A 549 16.93 12.85 32.26
N LYS A 550 18.12 12.50 32.79
CA LYS A 550 18.55 11.08 32.87
C LYS A 550 17.62 10.23 33.74
N GLN A 551 17.00 10.85 34.75
CA GLN A 551 16.04 10.22 35.67
C GLN A 551 14.58 10.35 35.20
N GLU A 552 14.35 10.60 33.91
CA GLU A 552 13.01 10.67 33.34
C GLU A 552 12.78 9.62 32.24
N VAL A 553 11.57 9.11 32.20
CA VAL A 553 11.05 8.18 31.20
C VAL A 553 10.16 8.93 30.22
N ILE A 554 10.53 8.86 28.95
CA ILE A 554 9.72 9.29 27.83
C ILE A 554 8.89 8.09 27.36
N CYS A 555 7.58 8.13 27.61
CA CYS A 555 6.65 7.05 27.23
C CYS A 555 5.55 7.56 26.28
N PRO A 556 4.95 6.65 25.47
CA PRO A 556 3.91 7.03 24.53
C PRO A 556 2.59 7.39 25.21
N ASP A 557 1.88 8.37 24.64
CA ASP A 557 0.44 8.53 24.87
C ASP A 557 -0.33 7.39 24.20
N ASP A 558 -1.32 6.83 24.89
CA ASP A 558 -2.04 5.64 24.45
C ASP A 558 -2.86 5.86 23.17
N LYS A 559 -3.51 7.02 23.05
CA LYS A 559 -4.36 7.36 21.89
C LYS A 559 -3.64 8.25 20.89
N MET A 560 -2.93 9.26 21.38
CA MET A 560 -2.32 10.30 20.54
C MET A 560 -0.81 10.08 20.41
N LYS A 561 -0.40 9.14 19.57
CA LYS A 561 1.03 8.73 19.44
C LYS A 561 2.02 9.85 19.08
N GLN A 562 1.52 10.98 18.59
CA GLN A 562 2.31 12.18 18.33
C GLN A 562 2.70 12.92 19.61
N TYR A 563 1.96 12.73 20.70
CA TYR A 563 2.27 13.23 22.04
C TYR A 563 3.02 12.17 22.84
N LYS A 564 3.78 12.63 23.83
CA LYS A 564 4.49 11.78 24.78
C LYS A 564 4.29 12.31 26.18
N TRP A 565 4.58 11.42 27.12
CA TRP A 565 4.65 11.72 28.53
C TRP A 565 6.10 11.65 28.96
N ILE A 566 6.52 12.61 29.79
CA ILE A 566 7.80 12.62 30.47
C ILE A 566 7.48 12.44 31.94
N VAL A 567 7.95 11.34 32.52
CA VAL A 567 7.59 10.91 33.87
C VAL A 567 8.88 10.60 34.63
N PRO A 568 9.02 11.01 35.90
CA PRO A 568 10.16 10.57 36.70
C PRO A 568 10.30 9.04 36.68
N LYS A 569 11.53 8.54 36.54
CA LYS A 569 11.85 7.12 36.32
C LYS A 569 11.23 6.25 37.42
N LYS A 570 11.43 6.60 38.69
CA LYS A 570 10.84 5.90 39.84
C LYS A 570 9.31 5.90 39.79
N THR A 571 8.68 7.07 39.66
CA THR A 571 7.23 7.23 39.51
C THR A 571 6.67 6.31 38.42
N TYR A 572 7.29 6.28 37.25
CA TYR A 572 6.83 5.47 36.11
C TYR A 572 6.78 3.96 36.43
N PHE A 573 7.83 3.42 37.06
CA PHE A 573 7.91 1.98 37.37
C PHE A 573 7.12 1.60 38.63
N LEU A 574 7.06 2.48 39.63
CA LEU A 574 6.19 2.31 40.80
C LEU A 574 4.71 2.26 40.40
N MET A 575 4.27 3.17 39.53
CA MET A 575 2.92 3.09 38.98
C MET A 575 2.69 1.77 38.23
N MET A 576 3.70 1.29 37.48
CA MET A 576 3.59 0.01 36.76
C MET A 576 3.38 -1.15 37.74
N ALA A 577 4.21 -1.23 38.79
CA ALA A 577 4.08 -2.23 39.84
C ALA A 577 2.72 -2.15 40.53
N PHE A 578 2.28 -0.95 40.91
CA PHE A 578 0.97 -0.73 41.51
C PHE A 578 -0.17 -1.31 40.64
N PHE A 579 -0.22 -0.97 39.35
CA PHE A 579 -1.26 -1.48 38.45
C PHE A 579 -1.15 -2.98 38.14
N VAL A 580 0.04 -3.57 38.31
CA VAL A 580 0.22 -5.03 38.24
C VAL A 580 -0.35 -5.67 39.50
N CYS A 581 -0.03 -5.16 40.69
CA CYS A 581 -0.46 -5.73 41.97
C CYS A 581 -1.98 -5.65 42.19
N VAL A 582 -2.64 -4.59 41.70
CA VAL A 582 -4.11 -4.46 41.81
C VAL A 582 -4.89 -5.23 40.72
N SER A 583 -4.20 -5.91 39.81
CA SER A 583 -4.82 -6.64 38.69
C SER A 583 -4.87 -8.12 39.00
N SER A 584 -6.07 -8.71 39.02
CA SER A 584 -6.28 -10.14 39.29
C SER A 584 -5.61 -11.08 38.28
N ALA A 585 -5.31 -10.59 37.07
CA ALA A 585 -4.63 -11.35 36.02
C ALA A 585 -3.11 -11.52 36.23
N TRP A 586 -2.53 -10.90 37.27
CA TRP A 586 -1.10 -10.94 37.54
C TRP A 586 -0.85 -11.44 38.96
N CYS A 587 0.20 -12.25 39.11
CA CYS A 587 0.73 -12.62 40.42
C CYS A 587 2.18 -12.15 40.50
N ALA A 588 2.56 -11.64 41.67
CA ALA A 588 3.96 -11.51 42.03
C ALA A 588 4.51 -12.91 42.33
N VAL A 589 5.73 -13.18 41.90
CA VAL A 589 6.42 -14.45 42.17
C VAL A 589 7.82 -14.15 42.67
N ASP A 590 8.26 -14.90 43.67
CA ASP A 590 9.62 -14.84 44.20
C ASP A 590 10.53 -15.74 43.36
N MET A 591 10.80 -15.30 42.13
CA MET A 591 11.75 -15.95 41.23
C MET A 591 12.80 -14.94 40.79
N SER A 592 14.06 -15.35 40.81
CA SER A 592 15.13 -14.59 40.14
C SER A 592 14.89 -14.54 38.63
N VAL A 593 15.49 -13.55 37.98
CA VAL A 593 15.37 -13.40 36.52
C VAL A 593 15.99 -14.62 35.81
N GLU A 594 17.05 -15.19 36.38
CA GLU A 594 17.73 -16.39 35.90
C GLU A 594 16.84 -17.64 36.00
N GLU A 595 16.15 -17.83 37.13
CA GLU A 595 15.20 -18.93 37.32
C GLU A 595 14.01 -18.82 36.38
N ALA A 596 13.42 -17.62 36.25
CA ALA A 596 12.32 -17.37 35.32
C ALA A 596 12.74 -17.64 33.86
N GLN A 597 13.97 -17.28 33.50
CA GLN A 597 14.54 -17.54 32.19
C GLN A 597 14.77 -19.03 31.96
N ALA A 598 15.31 -19.75 32.95
CA ALA A 598 15.52 -21.20 32.90
C ALA A 598 14.19 -21.95 32.75
N TRP A 599 13.19 -21.56 33.53
CA TRP A 599 11.83 -22.08 33.43
C TRP A 599 11.23 -21.86 32.04
N CYS A 600 11.33 -20.65 31.49
CA CYS A 600 10.85 -20.34 30.14
C CYS A 600 11.54 -21.20 29.07
N VAL A 601 12.86 -21.40 29.17
CA VAL A 601 13.62 -22.25 28.23
C VAL A 601 13.21 -23.71 28.35
N ALA A 602 13.05 -24.24 29.57
CA ALA A 602 12.61 -25.60 29.80
C ALA A 602 11.24 -25.86 29.16
N LEU A 603 10.32 -24.92 29.36
CA LEU A 603 8.98 -24.95 28.81
C LEU A 603 8.97 -24.93 27.28
N LEU A 604 9.72 -24.00 26.67
CA LEU A 604 9.85 -23.94 25.21
C LEU A 604 10.52 -25.20 24.65
N THR A 605 11.44 -25.80 25.40
CA THR A 605 12.11 -27.05 25.00
C THR A 605 11.13 -28.22 25.03
N ALA A 606 10.21 -28.26 26.00
CA ALA A 606 9.15 -29.26 26.08
C ALA A 606 8.14 -29.12 24.92
N PHE A 607 7.70 -27.89 24.60
CA PHE A 607 6.68 -27.66 23.57
C PHE A 607 7.21 -27.61 22.13
N VAL A 608 8.46 -27.19 21.90
CA VAL A 608 9.02 -27.11 20.55
C VAL A 608 9.69 -28.43 20.18
N PRO A 609 9.24 -29.10 19.10
CA PRO A 609 9.85 -30.33 18.63
C PRO A 609 11.35 -30.18 18.41
N ALA A 610 12.14 -31.19 18.80
CA ALA A 610 13.61 -31.14 18.79
C ALA A 610 14.20 -30.66 17.45
N ARG A 611 13.64 -31.12 16.32
CA ARG A 611 14.06 -30.73 14.97
C ARG A 611 13.85 -29.24 14.65
N LEU A 612 12.92 -28.58 15.35
CA LEU A 612 12.55 -27.19 15.14
C LEU A 612 13.23 -26.23 16.14
N ARG A 613 13.73 -26.71 17.28
CA ARG A 613 14.34 -25.88 18.33
C ARG A 613 15.39 -24.91 17.79
N ARG A 614 16.31 -25.38 16.95
CA ARG A 614 17.33 -24.52 16.29
C ARG A 614 16.72 -23.42 15.42
N GLN A 615 15.65 -23.73 14.67
CA GLN A 615 14.98 -22.76 13.80
C GLN A 615 14.23 -21.68 14.62
N PHE A 616 13.66 -22.07 15.76
CA PHE A 616 13.00 -21.16 16.70
C PHE A 616 13.97 -20.47 17.67
N GLY A 617 15.27 -20.78 17.59
CA GLY A 617 16.29 -20.20 18.45
C GLY A 617 16.23 -20.70 19.90
N VAL A 618 15.50 -21.80 20.18
CA VAL A 618 15.42 -22.46 21.49
C VAL A 618 16.70 -23.25 21.69
N VAL A 619 17.75 -22.55 22.08
CA VAL A 619 19.07 -23.11 22.38
C VAL A 619 19.54 -22.54 23.72
N PRO A 620 20.35 -23.30 24.50
CA PRO A 620 20.93 -22.81 25.74
C PRO A 620 21.65 -21.46 25.56
N GLY A 621 21.60 -20.60 26.58
CA GLY A 621 22.22 -19.27 26.57
C GLY A 621 21.48 -18.19 25.78
N ARG A 622 20.29 -18.48 25.24
CA ARG A 622 19.41 -17.46 24.64
C ARG A 622 18.43 -16.93 25.66
N TRP A 623 18.16 -15.63 25.59
CA TRP A 623 17.21 -14.94 26.45
C TRP A 623 15.81 -14.92 25.86
N PHE A 624 14.82 -15.36 26.63
CA PHE A 624 13.41 -15.50 26.22
C PHE A 624 12.46 -14.67 27.08
N LEU A 625 12.84 -14.21 28.27
CA LEU A 625 11.94 -13.39 29.08
C LEU A 625 11.55 -12.08 28.35
N PRO A 626 10.24 -11.82 28.17
CA PRO A 626 9.77 -10.51 27.74
C PRO A 626 9.91 -9.51 28.89
N TYR A 627 9.92 -8.23 28.56
CA TYR A 627 9.90 -7.15 29.55
C TYR A 627 8.65 -6.28 29.34
N CYS A 628 8.18 -5.62 30.40
CA CYS A 628 7.00 -4.78 30.37
C CYS A 628 7.35 -3.29 30.38
N TYR A 629 6.60 -2.49 29.65
CA TYR A 629 6.58 -1.02 29.79
C TYR A 629 5.17 -0.52 29.49
N ASN A 630 4.88 0.74 29.77
CA ASN A 630 3.53 1.30 29.69
C ASN A 630 3.37 2.48 28.71
N SER A 631 2.15 2.64 28.17
CA SER A 631 1.63 3.93 27.69
C SER A 631 0.66 4.56 28.68
N MET A 632 0.55 5.88 28.66
CA MET A 632 -0.32 6.65 29.57
C MET A 632 -1.65 6.99 28.88
N LYS A 633 -2.79 6.77 29.56
CA LYS A 633 -4.12 7.13 29.03
C LYS A 633 -4.48 8.56 29.46
N PRO A 634 -4.52 9.55 28.55
CA PRO A 634 -4.61 10.96 28.93
C PRO A 634 -5.85 11.32 29.75
N LYS A 635 -6.99 10.64 29.52
CA LYS A 635 -8.24 10.82 30.30
C LYS A 635 -8.12 10.51 31.80
N CYS A 636 -7.01 9.91 32.24
CA CYS A 636 -6.77 9.53 33.63
C CYS A 636 -5.83 10.48 34.36
N PHE A 637 -5.34 11.51 33.68
CA PHE A 637 -4.34 12.42 34.18
C PHE A 637 -4.73 13.86 33.85
N SER A 638 -4.60 14.76 34.81
CA SER A 638 -4.81 16.19 34.65
C SER A 638 -3.78 16.95 35.48
N ASN A 639 -3.27 18.07 34.98
CA ASN A 639 -2.28 18.91 35.67
C ASN A 639 -1.04 18.13 36.14
N GLY A 640 -0.62 17.16 35.34
CA GLY A 640 0.53 16.32 35.65
C GLY A 640 0.38 15.39 36.85
N ARG A 641 -0.86 15.08 37.24
CA ARG A 641 -1.21 14.11 38.26
C ARG A 641 -2.29 13.16 37.76
N ARG A 642 -2.37 11.97 38.34
CA ARG A 642 -3.48 11.03 38.13
C ARG A 642 -4.73 11.62 38.77
N SER A 643 -5.75 11.87 37.97
CA SER A 643 -7.08 12.33 38.42
C SER A 643 -8.12 11.21 38.47
N CYS A 644 -7.76 10.01 38.01
CA CYS A 644 -8.67 8.88 38.01
C CYS A 644 -8.70 8.18 39.38
N GLU A 645 -9.82 8.32 40.07
CA GLU A 645 -10.09 7.71 41.39
C GLU A 645 -10.68 6.29 41.31
N LYS A 646 -11.08 5.85 40.12
CA LYS A 646 -11.71 4.53 39.92
C LYS A 646 -10.77 3.40 40.42
N PRO A 647 -11.16 2.63 41.44
CA PRO A 647 -10.36 1.51 41.95
C PRO A 647 -10.10 0.48 40.84
N GLY A 648 -8.88 -0.06 40.80
CA GLY A 648 -8.48 -1.06 39.79
C GLY A 648 -8.50 -0.58 38.33
N HIS A 649 -8.77 0.70 38.06
CA HIS A 649 -8.81 1.19 36.69
C HIS A 649 -7.41 1.21 36.08
N SER A 650 -7.29 0.59 34.91
CA SER A 650 -6.07 0.55 34.09
C SER A 650 -5.77 1.94 33.54
N CYS A 651 -5.23 2.86 34.34
CA CYS A 651 -4.88 4.24 33.92
C CYS A 651 -3.70 4.27 32.95
N MET A 652 -2.89 3.21 32.97
CA MET A 652 -1.83 2.96 32.00
C MET A 652 -2.16 1.72 31.19
N ARG A 653 -1.76 1.69 29.92
CA ARG A 653 -1.81 0.47 29.13
C ARG A 653 -0.46 -0.23 29.21
N ARG A 654 -0.49 -1.45 29.75
CA ARG A 654 0.67 -2.34 29.86
C ARG A 654 1.04 -2.92 28.50
N ILE A 655 2.33 -2.95 28.19
CA ILE A 655 2.89 -3.43 26.93
C ILE A 655 3.99 -4.45 27.23
N VAL A 656 3.68 -5.72 26.99
CA VAL A 656 4.64 -6.82 27.08
C VAL A 656 5.44 -6.92 25.77
N SER A 657 6.75 -6.71 25.85
CA SER A 657 7.62 -6.61 24.69
C SER A 657 8.37 -7.90 24.40
N TYR A 658 7.98 -8.55 23.31
CA TYR A 658 8.68 -9.69 22.72
C TYR A 658 9.73 -9.27 21.67
N VAL A 659 10.22 -8.03 21.72
CA VAL A 659 11.09 -7.50 20.65
C VAL A 659 12.44 -8.23 20.57
N LYS A 660 12.96 -8.65 21.73
CA LYS A 660 14.23 -9.39 21.86
C LYS A 660 14.07 -10.90 21.72
N TRP A 661 12.83 -11.41 21.58
CA TRP A 661 12.56 -12.84 21.48
C TRP A 661 13.34 -13.48 20.32
N PRO A 662 14.15 -14.54 20.58
CA PRO A 662 14.97 -15.21 19.57
C PRO A 662 14.14 -15.70 18.39
N ALA A 663 14.69 -15.60 17.18
CA ALA A 663 14.04 -16.04 15.95
C ALA A 663 12.57 -15.56 15.76
N ARG A 664 12.19 -14.39 16.30
CA ARG A 664 10.81 -13.85 16.29
C ARG A 664 10.07 -13.95 14.95
N ARG A 665 10.78 -13.90 13.82
CA ARG A 665 10.18 -14.06 12.48
C ARG A 665 9.61 -15.48 12.28
N MET A 666 10.33 -16.50 12.73
CA MET A 666 9.89 -17.90 12.67
C MET A 666 8.69 -18.12 13.59
N TRP A 667 8.74 -17.62 14.83
CA TRP A 667 7.59 -17.63 15.75
C TRP A 667 6.34 -17.00 15.13
N ARG A 668 6.46 -15.83 14.50
CA ARG A 668 5.34 -15.20 13.80
C ARG A 668 4.86 -15.99 12.58
N GLN A 669 5.76 -16.66 11.88
CA GLN A 669 5.39 -17.48 10.73
C GLN A 669 4.65 -18.74 11.17
N ALA A 670 5.14 -19.41 12.20
CA ALA A 670 4.47 -20.54 12.82
C ALA A 670 3.10 -20.13 13.37
N GLY A 671 3.01 -19.02 14.10
CA GLY A 671 1.73 -18.49 14.58
C GLY A 671 0.73 -18.26 13.43
N ARG A 672 1.14 -17.61 12.33
CA ARG A 672 0.26 -17.45 11.16
C ARG A 672 -0.13 -18.78 10.51
N ALA A 673 0.79 -19.73 10.45
CA ALA A 673 0.51 -21.04 9.87
C ALA A 673 -0.47 -21.82 10.76
N LEU A 674 -0.30 -21.80 12.08
CA LEU A 674 -1.21 -22.40 13.04
C LEU A 674 -2.58 -21.73 12.98
N THR A 675 -2.66 -20.38 12.98
CA THR A 675 -3.93 -19.67 12.77
C THR A 675 -4.61 -20.09 11.47
N PHE A 676 -3.86 -20.22 10.37
CA PHE A 676 -4.42 -20.68 9.10
C PHE A 676 -4.90 -22.13 9.18
N ILE A 677 -4.12 -23.03 9.78
CA ILE A 677 -4.52 -24.43 9.99
C ILE A 677 -5.80 -24.48 10.82
N LEU A 678 -5.87 -23.75 11.94
CA LEU A 678 -7.05 -23.68 12.79
C LEU A 678 -8.26 -23.19 12.00
N GLN A 679 -8.12 -22.12 11.22
CA GLN A 679 -9.18 -21.59 10.35
C GLN A 679 -9.66 -22.58 9.28
N MET A 680 -8.79 -23.48 8.81
CA MET A 680 -9.08 -24.43 7.74
C MET A 680 -9.55 -25.80 8.25
N THR A 681 -9.09 -26.23 9.43
CA THR A 681 -9.29 -27.57 9.97
C THR A 681 -10.35 -27.62 11.05
N ILE A 682 -10.47 -26.54 11.82
CA ILE A 682 -11.46 -26.41 12.88
C ILE A 682 -12.48 -25.39 12.39
N CYS A 683 -13.76 -25.77 12.33
CA CYS A 683 -14.85 -24.82 12.09
C CYS A 683 -15.01 -23.94 13.34
N THR A 684 -14.03 -23.08 13.64
CA THR A 684 -14.08 -22.19 14.80
C THR A 684 -15.00 -21.01 14.51
N ASP A 685 -15.89 -20.70 15.45
CA ASP A 685 -16.66 -19.46 15.41
C ASP A 685 -15.88 -18.23 15.91
N GLU A 686 -14.58 -18.40 16.19
CA GLU A 686 -13.64 -17.33 16.56
C GLU A 686 -13.51 -16.20 15.52
N ILE A 687 -13.59 -14.97 16.01
CA ILE A 687 -13.37 -13.76 15.21
C ILE A 687 -11.91 -13.35 15.32
N TRP A 688 -11.18 -13.49 14.21
CA TRP A 688 -9.74 -13.25 14.17
C TRP A 688 -9.35 -11.79 13.97
N ALA A 689 -10.26 -10.92 13.51
CA ALA A 689 -9.97 -9.52 13.26
C ALA A 689 -11.15 -8.59 13.57
N LEU A 690 -10.90 -7.56 14.38
CA LEU A 690 -11.92 -6.58 14.80
C LEU A 690 -12.55 -5.81 13.64
N ASN A 691 -11.76 -5.50 12.61
CA ASN A 691 -12.26 -4.76 11.44
C ASN A 691 -13.18 -5.59 10.54
N THR A 692 -13.16 -6.92 10.65
CA THR A 692 -14.07 -7.82 9.94
C THR A 692 -15.07 -8.49 10.87
N ALA A 693 -15.02 -8.17 12.18
CA ALA A 693 -15.78 -8.85 13.22
C ALA A 693 -17.26 -8.94 12.92
N ARG A 694 -17.91 -7.80 12.66
CA ARG A 694 -19.34 -7.75 12.32
C ARG A 694 -19.69 -8.70 11.16
N ARG A 695 -18.99 -8.56 10.03
CA ARG A 695 -19.24 -9.35 8.82
C ARG A 695 -19.00 -10.84 9.05
N ASP A 696 -17.97 -11.19 9.82
CA ASP A 696 -17.63 -12.58 10.10
C ASP A 696 -18.61 -13.18 11.12
N LEU A 697 -19.08 -12.40 12.10
CA LEU A 697 -20.14 -12.78 13.04
C LEU A 697 -21.46 -13.01 12.30
N GLU A 698 -21.93 -12.06 11.50
CA GLU A 698 -23.15 -12.19 10.69
C GLU A 698 -23.09 -13.45 9.81
N ARG A 699 -21.96 -13.66 9.13
CA ARG A 699 -21.77 -14.86 8.29
C ARG A 699 -21.81 -16.16 9.10
N LYS A 700 -21.31 -16.15 10.33
CA LYS A 700 -21.27 -17.33 11.20
C LYS A 700 -22.63 -17.59 11.85
N MET A 701 -23.29 -16.55 12.35
CA MET A 701 -24.67 -16.62 12.85
C MET A 701 -25.62 -17.13 11.77
N ALA A 702 -25.47 -16.69 10.52
CA ALA A 702 -26.29 -17.18 9.40
C ALA A 702 -26.07 -18.67 9.07
N ARG A 703 -25.03 -19.31 9.61
CA ARG A 703 -24.78 -20.75 9.47
C ARG A 703 -25.27 -21.55 10.68
N LEU A 704 -25.63 -20.88 11.78
CA LEU A 704 -26.25 -21.54 12.90
C LEU A 704 -27.63 -22.01 12.44
N LEU A 705 -27.88 -23.31 12.59
CA LEU A 705 -29.22 -23.84 12.39
C LEU A 705 -30.11 -23.41 13.55
N PRO A 706 -31.41 -23.19 13.33
CA PRO A 706 -32.36 -23.06 14.42
C PRO A 706 -32.24 -24.28 15.32
N ALA A 707 -32.16 -24.07 16.64
CA ALA A 707 -32.17 -25.18 17.58
C ALA A 707 -33.47 -25.98 17.36
N ARG A 708 -33.37 -27.31 17.30
CA ARG A 708 -34.55 -28.19 17.21
C ARG A 708 -35.49 -27.99 18.39
N GLN A 709 -34.92 -27.61 19.54
CA GLN A 709 -35.67 -27.23 20.73
C GLN A 709 -35.03 -25.98 21.34
N ALA A 710 -35.83 -24.92 21.49
CA ALA A 710 -35.38 -23.69 22.14
C ALA A 710 -34.81 -23.99 23.54
N GLY A 711 -33.69 -23.36 23.87
CA GLY A 711 -33.03 -23.57 25.16
C GLY A 711 -32.35 -24.93 25.33
N ARG A 712 -32.11 -25.70 24.26
CA ARG A 712 -31.31 -26.95 24.30
C ARG A 712 -30.27 -27.02 23.17
N CYS A 713 -29.13 -27.64 23.46
CA CYS A 713 -28.11 -27.92 22.45
C CYS A 713 -28.52 -29.10 21.57
N ASP A 714 -28.56 -28.93 20.24
CA ASP A 714 -28.90 -30.01 19.31
C ASP A 714 -27.95 -31.21 19.32
N ARG A 715 -26.72 -31.05 19.86
CA ARG A 715 -25.72 -32.14 19.92
C ARG A 715 -25.73 -32.91 21.22
N CYS A 716 -25.85 -32.24 22.36
CA CYS A 716 -25.76 -32.89 23.67
C CYS A 716 -27.07 -32.83 24.47
N HIS A 717 -28.12 -32.21 23.92
CA HIS A 717 -29.45 -32.02 24.52
C HIS A 717 -29.47 -31.31 25.88
N GLY A 718 -28.32 -30.85 26.36
CA GLY A 718 -28.21 -30.04 27.58
C GLY A 718 -28.90 -28.69 27.41
N ALA A 719 -29.37 -28.13 28.53
CA ALA A 719 -29.95 -26.79 28.55
C ALA A 719 -28.92 -25.76 28.04
N CYS A 720 -29.37 -24.91 27.13
CA CYS A 720 -28.62 -23.75 26.66
C CYS A 720 -29.38 -22.49 27.09
N ALA A 721 -28.65 -21.52 27.64
CA ALA A 721 -29.20 -20.18 27.81
C ALA A 721 -29.55 -19.58 26.44
N GLU A 722 -30.41 -18.57 26.44
CA GLU A 722 -30.60 -17.70 25.27
C GLU A 722 -29.25 -17.14 24.79
N ILE A 723 -29.16 -16.78 23.51
CA ILE A 723 -27.93 -16.21 22.94
C ILE A 723 -27.61 -14.90 23.68
N GLN A 724 -26.59 -14.95 24.55
CA GLN A 724 -26.10 -13.78 25.26
C GLN A 724 -24.83 -13.25 24.59
N GLY A 725 -24.80 -11.95 24.33
CA GLY A 725 -23.63 -11.25 23.81
C GLY A 725 -22.96 -10.45 24.91
N ILE A 726 -21.76 -10.84 25.34
CA ILE A 726 -20.95 -10.02 26.23
C ILE A 726 -20.15 -9.02 25.38
N THR A 727 -20.33 -7.73 25.68
CA THR A 727 -19.53 -6.66 25.07
C THR A 727 -18.54 -6.17 26.11
N ALA A 728 -17.25 -6.39 25.83
CA ALA A 728 -16.19 -5.93 26.72
C ALA A 728 -15.00 -5.46 25.90
N ASP A 729 -14.30 -4.41 26.38
CA ASP A 729 -13.01 -4.04 25.81
C ASP A 729 -12.06 -5.22 25.98
N ALA A 730 -11.59 -5.79 24.88
CA ALA A 730 -10.75 -7.00 24.91
C ALA A 730 -9.47 -6.85 25.74
N GLY A 731 -8.98 -5.62 25.94
CA GLY A 731 -7.87 -5.36 26.86
C GLY A 731 -8.32 -5.41 28.31
N GLN A 732 -9.42 -4.74 28.64
CA GLN A 732 -9.97 -4.70 30.00
C GLN A 732 -10.54 -6.06 30.44
N PHE A 733 -11.23 -6.79 29.56
CA PHE A 733 -11.74 -8.13 29.85
C PHE A 733 -10.62 -9.09 30.22
N PHE A 734 -9.52 -9.07 29.47
CA PHE A 734 -8.32 -9.87 29.76
C PHE A 734 -7.66 -9.49 31.10
N GLU A 735 -7.74 -8.22 31.51
CA GLU A 735 -7.13 -7.74 32.75
C GLU A 735 -8.02 -7.93 33.99
N CYS A 736 -9.34 -8.03 33.81
CA CYS A 736 -10.32 -8.03 34.89
C CYS A 736 -11.02 -9.37 35.12
N VAL A 737 -11.00 -10.28 34.14
CA VAL A 737 -11.64 -11.61 34.25
C VAL A 737 -10.54 -12.66 34.24
N SER A 738 -10.42 -13.43 35.32
CA SER A 738 -9.49 -14.54 35.35
C SER A 738 -9.88 -15.57 34.28
N ALA A 739 -8.93 -16.33 33.75
CA ALA A 739 -9.33 -17.37 32.81
C ALA A 739 -10.16 -18.46 33.45
N PHE A 740 -9.98 -18.72 34.75
CA PHE A 740 -10.88 -19.60 35.48
C PHE A 740 -12.31 -19.05 35.45
N GLU A 741 -12.55 -17.78 35.77
CA GLU A 741 -13.88 -17.16 35.69
C GLU A 741 -14.41 -17.12 34.25
N ALA A 742 -13.58 -16.82 33.26
CA ALA A 742 -13.97 -16.84 31.85
C ALA A 742 -14.34 -18.25 31.37
N CYS A 743 -13.63 -19.27 31.85
CA CYS A 743 -13.89 -20.68 31.56
C CYS A 743 -15.02 -21.26 32.42
N SER A 744 -15.28 -20.71 33.60
CA SER A 744 -16.35 -21.16 34.53
C SER A 744 -17.69 -20.51 34.19
N ALA A 745 -17.66 -19.28 33.67
CA ALA A 745 -18.81 -18.62 33.02
C ALA A 745 -19.21 -19.33 31.71
N TRP A 746 -18.31 -20.14 31.16
CA TRP A 746 -18.66 -21.14 30.17
C TRP A 746 -19.17 -22.37 30.93
N PRO A 747 -20.48 -22.68 30.93
CA PRO A 747 -20.98 -23.72 31.82
C PRO A 747 -20.24 -25.04 31.49
N PRO A 748 -19.59 -25.67 32.49
CA PRO A 748 -18.98 -26.97 32.28
C PRO A 748 -20.13 -27.92 31.94
N ARG A 749 -19.90 -28.77 30.94
CA ARG A 749 -20.76 -29.91 30.67
C ARG A 749 -20.76 -30.81 31.90
N GLN A 750 -21.66 -30.60 32.85
CA GLN A 750 -22.20 -31.62 33.75
C GLN A 750 -23.31 -31.04 34.64
N PHE A 751 -24.46 -31.72 34.59
CA PHE A 751 -25.45 -31.90 35.65
C PHE A 751 -25.71 -30.72 36.60
N LEU A 752 -26.80 -29.99 36.36
CA LEU A 752 -27.67 -29.53 37.44
C LEU A 752 -29.13 -29.55 36.96
N ALA A 753 -29.82 -30.63 37.35
CA ALA A 753 -31.21 -30.53 37.72
C ALA A 753 -31.31 -29.57 38.93
N GLY A 754 -32.27 -28.64 38.88
CA GLY A 754 -32.79 -27.95 40.05
C GLY A 754 -31.88 -26.91 40.72
N LYS A 755 -31.89 -25.68 40.21
CA LYS A 755 -32.29 -24.44 40.93
C LYS A 755 -31.79 -23.20 40.17
N SER A 756 -32.66 -22.20 40.08
CA SER A 756 -32.40 -20.92 39.42
C SER A 756 -31.27 -20.15 40.11
N ILE A 757 -30.28 -19.72 39.35
CA ILE A 757 -29.40 -18.61 39.74
C ILE A 757 -29.43 -17.58 38.61
N ALA A 758 -30.13 -16.48 38.87
CA ALA A 758 -30.03 -15.25 38.10
C ALA A 758 -28.75 -14.51 38.54
N GLY A 759 -27.94 -14.07 37.58
CA GLY A 759 -26.73 -13.30 37.85
C GLY A 759 -26.42 -12.33 36.73
N ILE A 760 -26.90 -11.10 36.88
CA ILE A 760 -26.60 -9.93 36.04
C ILE A 760 -25.46 -9.15 36.71
N LEU A 761 -24.51 -8.63 35.92
CA LEU A 761 -23.63 -7.52 36.34
C LEU A 761 -23.68 -6.42 35.27
N THR A 762 -24.50 -5.41 35.52
CA THR A 762 -24.63 -4.18 34.73
C THR A 762 -23.96 -2.99 35.43
N LYS A 763 -23.32 -2.13 34.65
CA LYS A 763 -23.16 -0.70 35.00
C LYS A 763 -23.46 0.17 33.76
N THR A 764 -24.72 0.63 33.74
CA THR A 764 -25.37 1.85 33.17
C THR A 764 -24.67 2.57 31.98
N ASP A 765 -25.31 2.91 30.84
CA ASP A 765 -26.60 3.60 30.65
C ASP A 765 -27.38 3.13 29.39
N GLY A 766 -28.58 2.58 29.59
CA GLY A 766 -29.80 2.92 28.85
C GLY A 766 -29.92 2.85 27.32
N ARG A 767 -28.99 2.26 26.56
CA ARG A 767 -29.19 2.03 25.11
C ARG A 767 -28.74 0.63 24.67
N LEU A 768 -29.69 -0.15 24.14
CA LEU A 768 -29.46 -1.41 23.44
C LEU A 768 -28.69 -1.15 22.13
N LEU A 769 -27.40 -1.47 22.13
CA LEU A 769 -26.55 -1.48 20.94
C LEU A 769 -25.74 -2.78 20.93
N ASN A 770 -26.01 -3.62 19.94
CA ASN A 770 -25.40 -4.92 19.72
C ASN A 770 -23.94 -4.76 19.21
N SER A 771 -22.93 -5.24 19.96
CA SER A 771 -21.56 -5.43 19.44
C SER A 771 -20.63 -6.27 20.34
N GLY A 772 -20.47 -7.56 20.01
CA GLY A 772 -19.69 -8.55 20.77
C GLY A 772 -18.19 -8.25 20.97
N GLY A 773 -17.70 -8.58 22.17
CA GLY A 773 -16.29 -8.53 22.57
C GLY A 773 -15.47 -9.72 22.06
N MET A 774 -14.13 -9.55 22.06
CA MET A 774 -13.17 -10.60 21.71
C MET A 774 -12.86 -11.49 22.93
N ILE A 775 -12.95 -12.80 22.76
CA ILE A 775 -12.21 -13.76 23.58
C ILE A 775 -10.95 -14.15 22.79
N GLY A 776 -9.77 -13.88 23.36
CA GLY A 776 -8.50 -14.41 22.85
C GLY A 776 -8.20 -15.72 23.57
N CYS A 777 -7.92 -16.78 22.82
CA CYS A 777 -7.84 -18.13 23.38
C CYS A 777 -6.62 -18.36 24.28
N GLY A 778 -6.89 -18.92 25.46
CA GLY A 778 -6.10 -20.00 26.06
C GLY A 778 -6.79 -21.33 25.74
N LEU A 779 -6.02 -22.35 25.38
CA LEU A 779 -6.49 -23.70 25.04
C LEU A 779 -7.12 -24.38 26.28
N THR A 780 -8.25 -25.07 26.12
CA THR A 780 -8.72 -26.09 27.06
C THR A 780 -8.97 -27.38 26.26
N LEU A 781 -8.24 -28.44 26.59
CA LEU A 781 -8.43 -29.79 26.06
C LEU A 781 -8.92 -30.62 27.26
N LEU A 782 -10.22 -30.92 27.30
CA LEU A 782 -10.84 -31.75 28.33
C LEU A 782 -10.72 -33.22 27.93
N LEU A 783 -9.86 -33.96 28.64
CA LEU A 783 -9.99 -35.41 28.82
C LEU A 783 -10.50 -35.62 30.24
N VAL A 784 -11.68 -36.21 30.37
CA VAL A 784 -12.34 -36.50 31.64
C VAL A 784 -11.79 -37.84 32.16
N GLY A 785 -11.31 -37.83 33.39
CA GLY A 785 -10.99 -39.01 34.18
C GLY A 785 -11.03 -38.63 35.65
N ASP A 786 -12.09 -39.02 36.34
CA ASP A 786 -12.23 -38.91 37.79
C ASP A 786 -11.20 -39.81 38.47
N MET A 787 -10.53 -39.31 39.51
CA MET A 787 -10.21 -40.07 40.72
C MET A 787 -9.77 -39.10 41.83
N SER A 788 -10.47 -39.18 42.96
CA SER A 788 -10.04 -38.69 44.27
C SER A 788 -8.78 -39.42 44.72
N MET A 789 -7.85 -38.74 45.42
CA MET A 789 -7.34 -39.21 46.72
C MET A 789 -6.40 -38.21 47.42
N THR A 790 -6.40 -38.41 48.73
CA THR A 790 -5.71 -37.83 49.89
C THR A 790 -4.16 -37.94 49.92
N SER A 791 -3.53 -36.90 50.50
CA SER A 791 -2.40 -36.85 51.45
C SER A 791 -1.03 -37.57 51.24
N PHE A 792 0.02 -36.88 51.75
CA PHE A 792 1.45 -37.26 52.00
C PHE A 792 2.35 -37.53 50.77
N GLY A 793 3.66 -37.25 50.73
CA GLY A 793 4.66 -36.76 51.69
C GLY A 793 6.08 -37.22 51.23
N SER A 794 7.05 -36.29 51.17
CA SER A 794 8.52 -36.44 51.28
C SER A 794 9.39 -37.41 50.42
N ALA A 795 10.48 -36.81 49.91
CA ALA A 795 11.88 -37.30 49.84
C ALA A 795 12.40 -38.22 48.69
N GLY A 796 13.63 -37.91 48.24
CA GLY A 796 14.64 -38.94 47.91
C GLY A 796 15.29 -38.91 46.50
N ARG A 797 16.63 -38.97 46.45
CA ARG A 797 17.54 -38.95 45.28
C ARG A 797 17.81 -40.38 44.72
N PHE A 798 18.10 -40.54 43.42
CA PHE A 798 19.29 -41.20 42.79
C PHE A 798 19.09 -41.82 41.37
N ALA A 799 20.06 -41.52 40.50
CA ALA A 799 20.71 -42.22 39.36
C ALA A 799 20.02 -43.17 38.33
N LEU A 800 20.33 -42.86 37.05
CA LEU A 800 20.68 -43.67 35.85
C LEU A 800 20.28 -45.17 35.71
N GLY A 801 19.64 -45.53 34.57
CA GLY A 801 19.78 -46.84 33.93
C GLY A 801 18.67 -47.31 32.95
N ALA A 802 19.01 -47.40 31.64
CA ALA A 802 18.52 -48.33 30.60
C ALA A 802 17.01 -48.50 30.20
N LEU A 803 16.73 -48.09 28.95
CA LEU A 803 15.97 -48.75 27.84
C LEU A 803 14.83 -49.78 28.09
N LYS A 804 13.71 -49.48 27.39
CA LYS A 804 12.68 -50.33 26.74
C LYS A 804 11.33 -50.55 27.46
N LYS A 805 10.29 -50.25 26.65
CA LYS A 805 8.86 -50.62 26.71
C LYS A 805 7.96 -49.79 27.64
N GLY A 806 6.77 -49.50 27.11
CA GLY A 806 5.57 -49.37 27.93
C GLY A 806 5.00 -47.96 28.01
N CYS A 807 3.76 -47.84 27.53
CA CYS A 807 2.91 -46.67 27.60
C CYS A 807 2.63 -46.17 29.03
N SER A 808 2.22 -44.90 29.07
CA SER A 808 1.28 -44.29 30.03
C SER A 808 1.79 -43.83 31.40
N MET A 809 1.24 -42.69 31.81
CA MET A 809 1.43 -41.94 33.07
C MET A 809 2.57 -40.92 33.10
N LEU A 810 2.22 -39.66 32.85
CA LEU A 810 2.75 -38.44 33.49
C LEU A 810 1.88 -37.25 33.04
N THR A 811 0.78 -37.02 33.73
CA THR A 811 -0.03 -35.80 33.62
C THR A 811 -0.40 -35.35 35.01
N GLN A 812 0.24 -34.29 35.51
CA GLN A 812 -0.33 -33.40 36.53
C GLN A 812 0.51 -32.11 36.64
N CYS A 813 -0.16 -30.99 36.35
CA CYS A 813 0.01 -29.60 36.84
C CYS A 813 -0.29 -28.60 35.68
N PRO A 814 -1.36 -27.79 35.74
CA PRO A 814 -1.67 -26.83 34.69
C PRO A 814 -0.93 -25.51 34.98
N LEU A 815 0.34 -25.41 34.59
CA LEU A 815 1.04 -24.13 34.55
C LEU A 815 0.99 -23.56 33.13
N ARG A 816 0.28 -22.42 33.04
CA ARG A 816 -0.13 -21.78 31.79
C ARG A 816 0.98 -20.90 31.23
N LEU A 817 1.37 -21.15 29.97
CA LEU A 817 2.15 -20.22 29.16
C LEU A 817 1.23 -19.49 28.19
N GLU A 818 1.01 -18.21 28.41
CA GLU A 818 0.25 -17.38 27.47
C GLU A 818 1.17 -16.74 26.42
N VAL A 819 1.19 -17.33 25.22
CA VAL A 819 1.79 -16.69 24.04
C VAL A 819 0.75 -15.76 23.41
N ALA A 820 0.60 -14.56 23.96
CA ALA A 820 -0.25 -13.52 23.37
C ALA A 820 0.46 -12.82 22.20
N VAL A 821 0.16 -13.21 20.95
CA VAL A 821 0.51 -12.42 19.76
C VAL A 821 -0.61 -11.41 19.50
N ARG A 822 -0.62 -10.30 20.25
CA ARG A 822 -1.50 -9.17 19.92
C ARG A 822 -0.84 -8.33 18.83
N GLY A 823 -1.39 -8.41 17.62
CA GLY A 823 -1.04 -7.51 16.54
C GLY A 823 -1.52 -6.09 16.85
N SER A 824 -0.65 -5.23 17.39
CA SER A 824 -0.83 -3.78 17.28
C SER A 824 -0.52 -3.33 15.84
N GLU A 825 -1.30 -3.85 14.88
CA GLU A 825 -1.28 -3.41 13.50
C GLU A 825 -2.11 -2.13 13.40
N LYS A 826 -1.41 -0.98 13.46
CA LYS A 826 -1.86 0.20 12.70
C LYS A 826 -0.73 1.15 12.29
N ASP A 827 0.50 1.04 12.83
CA ASP A 827 1.63 1.88 12.35
C ASP A 827 2.90 1.13 11.90
N PHE A 828 2.99 -0.20 12.04
CA PHE A 828 4.14 -0.95 11.50
C PHE A 828 3.87 -1.67 10.16
N HIS A 829 2.60 -1.82 9.76
CA HIS A 829 2.24 -2.58 8.56
C HIS A 829 1.69 -1.75 7.38
N HIS A 830 1.22 -0.52 7.58
CA HIS A 830 0.71 0.27 6.46
C HIS A 830 1.80 0.67 5.45
N ASP A 831 3.08 0.66 5.86
CA ASP A 831 4.20 0.99 4.97
C ASP A 831 5.07 -0.22 4.56
N ARG A 832 4.88 -1.39 5.18
CA ARG A 832 5.59 -2.62 4.79
C ARG A 832 4.80 -3.51 3.84
N ASP A 833 3.46 -3.50 3.92
CA ASP A 833 2.61 -4.14 2.89
C ASP A 833 2.42 -3.28 1.64
N LYS A 834 2.63 -1.95 1.72
CA LYS A 834 2.94 -1.15 0.51
C LYS A 834 4.28 -1.54 -0.13
N ARG A 835 5.27 -2.03 0.63
CA ARG A 835 6.54 -2.53 0.07
C ARG A 835 6.43 -3.95 -0.52
N ARG A 836 5.49 -4.79 -0.07
CA ARG A 836 5.16 -6.07 -0.74
C ARG A 836 4.20 -5.90 -1.93
N ARG A 837 3.24 -4.96 -1.88
CA ARG A 837 2.37 -4.62 -3.03
C ARG A 837 3.00 -3.65 -4.03
N GLY A 838 4.12 -3.01 -3.69
CA GLY A 838 4.97 -2.25 -4.61
C GLY A 838 5.88 -3.11 -5.50
N GLY A 839 5.89 -4.44 -5.33
CA GLY A 839 6.69 -5.38 -6.12
C GLY A 839 6.04 -5.86 -7.43
N HIS A 840 4.79 -5.46 -7.72
CA HIS A 840 4.08 -5.83 -8.95
C HIS A 840 3.58 -4.64 -9.79
N ARG A 841 4.08 -3.42 -9.54
CA ARG A 841 4.07 -2.36 -10.56
C ARG A 841 5.44 -2.32 -11.24
N SER A 842 5.41 -2.65 -12.53
CA SER A 842 6.50 -2.52 -13.48
C SER A 842 7.26 -1.21 -13.30
N GLN A 843 8.57 -1.32 -13.08
CA GLN A 843 9.53 -0.43 -13.72
C GLN A 843 9.38 -0.63 -15.24
N ARG A 844 8.49 0.14 -15.86
CA ARG A 844 8.75 0.75 -17.15
C ARG A 844 8.79 2.24 -16.86
N ASP A 845 9.81 2.89 -17.40
CA ASP A 845 10.22 4.27 -17.19
C ASP A 845 11.09 4.49 -15.94
N LEU A 846 12.17 5.26 -16.14
CA LEU A 846 13.37 5.44 -15.31
C LEU A 846 14.52 4.45 -15.59
N GLY A 847 14.98 4.45 -16.84
CA GLY A 847 16.25 3.83 -17.23
C GLY A 847 16.96 4.45 -18.44
N ALA A 848 16.55 5.62 -18.94
CA ALA A 848 17.03 6.10 -20.25
C ALA A 848 17.70 7.49 -20.28
N GLU A 849 17.72 8.26 -19.19
CA GLU A 849 18.19 9.65 -19.26
C GLU A 849 19.67 9.84 -18.86
N ASP A 850 20.20 9.02 -17.95
CA ASP A 850 21.61 9.16 -17.49
C ASP A 850 22.65 8.32 -18.29
N VAL A 851 22.19 7.45 -19.20
CA VAL A 851 23.08 6.69 -20.12
C VAL A 851 23.33 7.45 -21.44
N ARG A 852 22.52 8.48 -21.75
CA ARG A 852 22.55 9.16 -23.06
C ARG A 852 23.59 10.28 -23.23
N ARG A 853 24.27 10.72 -22.17
CA ARG A 853 25.37 11.71 -22.30
C ARG A 853 26.72 11.11 -22.70
N ARG A 854 26.89 9.79 -22.80
CA ARG A 854 28.21 9.17 -23.04
C ARG A 854 28.41 8.44 -24.38
N SER A 855 27.39 8.30 -25.23
CA SER A 855 27.54 7.64 -26.54
C SER A 855 27.88 8.56 -27.72
N LYS A 856 27.97 9.90 -27.52
CA LYS A 856 28.39 10.84 -28.57
C LYS A 856 29.91 11.03 -28.70
N ALA A 857 30.72 10.32 -27.90
CA ALA A 857 32.18 10.51 -27.82
C ALA A 857 33.01 9.30 -28.34
N ALA A 858 32.39 8.31 -28.98
CA ALA A 858 33.07 7.07 -29.41
C ALA A 858 33.22 6.90 -30.94
N GLY A 859 32.97 7.95 -31.74
CA GLY A 859 33.10 7.91 -33.20
C GLY A 859 34.45 8.41 -33.77
N ASP A 860 35.32 9.02 -32.94
CA ASP A 860 36.50 9.77 -33.43
C ASP A 860 37.87 9.16 -33.04
N LYS A 861 37.93 7.89 -32.64
CA LYS A 861 39.19 7.26 -32.18
C LYS A 861 39.70 6.06 -33.00
N GLU A 862 39.20 5.87 -34.21
CA GLU A 862 39.65 4.83 -35.15
C GLU A 862 40.55 5.39 -36.29
N LYS A 863 41.40 6.39 -36.02
CA LYS A 863 42.34 6.92 -37.05
C LYS A 863 43.75 7.31 -36.58
N LYS A 864 44.16 6.92 -35.37
CA LYS A 864 45.54 7.16 -34.89
C LYS A 864 46.12 5.92 -34.23
N ARG A 865 46.52 4.93 -35.03
CA ARG A 865 47.51 3.90 -34.65
C ARG A 865 47.94 3.06 -35.87
N LYS A 866 48.76 3.63 -36.76
CA LYS A 866 49.65 2.88 -37.66
C LYS A 866 50.81 3.80 -38.11
N LYS A 867 51.98 3.63 -37.49
CA LYS A 867 53.37 3.74 -38.03
C LYS A 867 54.36 4.20 -36.94
N LYS A 868 55.20 3.28 -36.46
CA LYS A 868 56.68 3.47 -36.44
C LYS A 868 57.41 2.15 -36.12
N LYS A 869 58.29 1.77 -37.06
CA LYS A 869 59.35 0.72 -37.15
C LYS A 869 59.19 0.11 -38.56
N ARG A 870 60.16 0.09 -39.48
CA ARG A 870 61.62 0.31 -39.50
C ARG A 870 62.02 0.68 -40.95
N SER A 871 63.26 1.17 -41.11
CA SER A 871 64.19 1.18 -42.28
C SER A 871 63.78 0.42 -43.56
N SER A 872 64.15 0.76 -44.79
CA SER A 872 65.33 1.44 -45.38
C SER A 872 65.12 1.60 -46.91
N SER A 873 65.91 2.50 -47.51
CA SER A 873 66.47 2.49 -48.89
C SER A 873 65.57 2.51 -50.15
N SER A 874 65.93 3.50 -50.98
CA SER A 874 66.10 3.51 -52.45
C SER A 874 64.92 3.62 -53.43
N SER A 875 65.12 4.61 -54.31
CA SER A 875 64.88 4.70 -55.77
C SER A 875 63.47 4.97 -56.33
N SER A 876 63.42 6.14 -56.99
CA SER A 876 62.97 6.41 -58.37
C SER A 876 61.50 6.65 -58.74
N SER A 877 61.37 7.67 -59.60
CA SER A 877 60.38 7.98 -60.65
C SER A 877 59.00 8.57 -60.28
N ALA A 878 58.94 9.90 -60.45
CA ALA A 878 58.13 10.63 -61.45
C ALA A 878 56.58 10.51 -61.49
N SER A 879 55.95 11.63 -61.10
CA SER A 879 54.87 12.38 -61.81
C SER A 879 53.43 11.80 -61.86
N PRO A 880 52.39 12.58 -62.27
CA PRO A 880 51.60 13.43 -61.37
C PRO A 880 50.07 13.26 -61.53
N SER A 881 49.24 13.75 -60.57
CA SER A 881 47.93 14.41 -60.87
C SER A 881 47.11 14.83 -59.62
N SER A 882 46.90 16.15 -59.56
CA SER A 882 45.67 16.93 -59.31
C SER A 882 44.68 16.67 -58.14
N SER A 883 44.52 17.76 -57.37
CA SER A 883 43.28 18.44 -56.92
C SER A 883 42.29 17.76 -55.95
N SER A 884 42.39 18.14 -54.65
CA SER A 884 41.22 18.23 -53.74
C SER A 884 41.53 19.00 -52.43
N SER A 885 41.70 20.33 -52.48
CA SER A 885 41.96 21.15 -51.26
C SER A 885 40.89 22.22 -50.93
N SER A 886 39.80 22.36 -51.70
CA SER A 886 38.84 23.47 -51.51
C SER A 886 37.69 23.23 -50.51
N SER A 887 37.44 21.99 -50.08
CA SER A 887 36.24 21.65 -49.25
C SER A 887 36.42 21.89 -47.75
N VAL A 888 37.64 21.88 -47.24
CA VAL A 888 37.93 21.99 -45.80
C VAL A 888 37.89 23.45 -45.32
N ALA A 889 38.29 24.40 -46.16
CA ALA A 889 38.29 25.83 -45.84
C ALA A 889 36.85 26.38 -45.69
N LYS A 890 35.95 26.04 -46.63
CA LYS A 890 34.53 26.46 -46.59
C LYS A 890 33.81 25.95 -45.33
N LYS A 891 34.09 24.71 -44.89
CA LYS A 891 33.46 24.13 -43.69
C LYS A 891 33.92 24.79 -42.38
N LYS A 892 35.16 25.28 -42.32
CA LYS A 892 35.70 25.99 -41.15
C LYS A 892 35.14 27.41 -41.04
N GLN A 893 34.94 28.08 -42.19
CA GLN A 893 34.34 29.41 -42.25
C GLN A 893 32.85 29.41 -41.87
N ALA A 894 32.08 28.42 -42.35
CA ALA A 894 30.67 28.24 -41.97
C ALA A 894 30.49 27.99 -40.46
N ARG A 895 31.37 27.20 -39.83
CA ARG A 895 31.36 27.00 -38.36
C ARG A 895 31.67 28.27 -37.58
N LYS A 896 32.57 29.12 -38.09
CA LYS A 896 32.92 30.39 -37.44
C LYS A 896 31.77 31.39 -37.52
N GLN A 897 31.06 31.45 -38.66
CA GLN A 897 29.87 32.28 -38.82
C GLN A 897 28.70 31.80 -37.96
N ALA A 898 28.43 30.50 -37.89
CA ALA A 898 27.37 29.94 -37.04
C ALA A 898 27.62 30.22 -35.55
N LYS A 899 28.87 30.15 -35.09
CA LYS A 899 29.23 30.49 -33.70
C LYS A 899 28.99 31.98 -33.41
N LYS A 900 29.39 32.86 -34.33
CA LYS A 900 29.21 34.32 -34.18
C LYS A 900 27.72 34.73 -34.20
N ALA A 901 26.90 34.02 -34.97
CA ALA A 901 25.45 34.22 -34.98
C ALA A 901 24.79 33.78 -33.66
N ALA A 902 25.21 32.65 -33.10
CA ALA A 902 24.71 32.18 -31.79
C ALA A 902 25.08 33.13 -30.64
N GLU A 903 26.30 33.68 -30.65
CA GLU A 903 26.74 34.67 -29.65
C GLU A 903 25.94 35.98 -29.75
N ARG A 904 25.59 36.43 -30.97
CA ARG A 904 24.72 37.60 -31.17
C ARG A 904 23.28 37.35 -30.70
N ALA A 905 22.74 36.17 -30.94
CA ALA A 905 21.40 35.80 -30.47
C ALA A 905 21.33 35.79 -28.93
N GLN A 906 22.34 35.20 -28.27
CA GLN A 906 22.41 35.20 -26.80
C GLN A 906 22.51 36.61 -26.23
N ALA A 907 23.37 37.47 -26.82
CA ALA A 907 23.50 38.85 -26.38
C ALA A 907 22.21 39.67 -26.56
N SER A 908 21.41 39.37 -27.60
CA SER A 908 20.11 39.99 -27.81
C SER A 908 19.08 39.55 -26.75
N GLU A 909 19.08 38.27 -26.38
CA GLU A 909 18.18 37.72 -25.36
C GLU A 909 18.51 38.27 -23.97
N ASP A 910 19.81 38.41 -23.65
CA ASP A 910 20.26 39.00 -22.39
C ASP A 910 19.90 40.50 -22.29
N ARG A 911 19.97 41.25 -23.40
CA ARG A 911 19.50 42.65 -23.47
C ARG A 911 17.99 42.76 -23.25
N LEU A 912 17.20 41.91 -23.90
CA LEU A 912 15.75 41.88 -23.73
C LEU A 912 15.36 41.57 -22.28
N MET A 913 16.06 40.63 -21.63
CA MET A 913 15.83 40.28 -20.23
C MET A 913 16.19 41.40 -19.25
N ALA A 914 17.26 42.16 -19.54
CA ALA A 914 17.61 43.35 -18.77
C ALA A 914 16.56 44.47 -18.92
N GLU A 915 16.02 44.65 -20.12
CA GLU A 915 14.97 45.62 -20.41
C GLU A 915 13.63 45.27 -19.75
N ILE A 916 13.24 43.99 -19.75
CA ILE A 916 12.09 43.47 -19.00
C ILE A 916 12.26 43.70 -17.50
N GLN A 917 13.48 43.54 -16.96
CA GLN A 917 13.75 43.85 -15.54
C GLN A 917 13.68 45.36 -15.25
N LYS A 918 14.12 46.20 -16.19
CA LYS A 918 14.02 47.66 -16.08
C LYS A 918 12.55 48.10 -16.09
N LEU A 919 11.74 47.56 -17.02
CA LEU A 919 10.29 47.81 -17.10
C LEU A 919 9.54 47.34 -15.86
N LYS A 920 9.95 46.22 -15.25
CA LYS A 920 9.39 45.76 -13.97
C LYS A 920 9.73 46.66 -12.78
N LYS A 921 10.84 47.37 -12.83
CA LYS A 921 11.20 48.36 -11.80
C LYS A 921 10.42 49.66 -11.97
N THR A 922 10.12 50.07 -13.21
CA THR A 922 9.34 51.28 -13.50
C THR A 922 7.83 51.08 -13.37
N LEU A 923 7.32 49.85 -13.53
CA LEU A 923 5.89 49.51 -13.38
C LEU A 923 5.46 49.20 -11.93
N LYS A 924 6.26 49.57 -10.92
CA LYS A 924 5.83 49.54 -9.52
C LYS A 924 5.08 50.84 -9.20
N PRO A 925 3.74 50.84 -9.06
CA PRO A 925 3.02 52.05 -8.69
C PRO A 925 3.36 52.46 -7.26
N SER A 926 3.71 53.73 -7.07
CA SER A 926 3.77 54.38 -5.77
C SER A 926 2.35 54.59 -5.25
N SER A 927 1.91 53.68 -4.38
CA SER A 927 0.85 53.99 -3.42
C SER A 927 1.34 53.43 -2.09
N GLU A 928 1.64 54.34 -1.17
CA GLU A 928 1.87 54.01 0.23
C GLU A 928 0.54 53.53 0.84
N PRO A 929 0.48 52.32 1.43
CA PRO A 929 -0.56 52.02 2.38
C PRO A 929 -0.05 52.40 3.76
N VAL A 930 -0.68 53.42 4.34
CA VAL A 930 -0.69 53.66 5.78
C VAL A 930 -1.06 52.36 6.47
N THR A 931 -0.16 51.87 7.33
CA THR A 931 -0.33 50.62 8.08
C THR A 931 -1.26 50.90 9.27
N PRO A 932 -2.44 50.26 9.39
CA PRO A 932 -3.20 50.35 10.63
C PRO A 932 -2.47 49.57 11.72
N ALA A 933 -2.43 50.14 12.92
CA ALA A 933 -1.79 49.53 14.09
C ALA A 933 -2.26 48.08 14.33
N LYS A 934 -1.30 47.23 14.74
CA LYS A 934 -1.54 45.83 15.13
C LYS A 934 -2.67 45.75 16.17
N LEU A 935 -3.81 45.20 15.75
CA LEU A 935 -4.83 44.70 16.65
C LEU A 935 -4.36 43.38 17.31
N PRO A 936 -4.75 43.10 18.57
CA PRO A 936 -4.26 41.96 19.34
C PRO A 936 -4.66 40.61 18.76
N ALA A 937 -3.81 39.60 19.01
CA ALA A 937 -3.82 38.26 18.40
C ALA A 937 -5.07 37.39 18.62
N THR A 938 -6.06 37.87 19.39
CA THR A 938 -7.30 37.13 19.69
C THR A 938 -8.35 37.19 18.58
N ARG A 939 -8.28 38.13 17.62
CA ARG A 939 -9.28 38.27 16.53
C ARG A 939 -8.93 37.58 15.20
N ALA A 940 -7.71 37.06 15.03
CA ALA A 940 -7.31 36.39 13.78
C ALA A 940 -8.02 35.05 13.53
N CYS A 941 -8.70 34.49 14.55
CA CYS A 941 -9.41 33.21 14.46
C CYS A 941 -10.83 33.32 13.87
N GLU A 942 -11.31 34.53 13.57
CA GLU A 942 -12.70 34.76 13.15
C GLU A 942 -12.89 34.79 11.63
N GLN A 943 -11.81 34.87 10.83
CA GLN A 943 -11.89 34.89 9.36
C GLN A 943 -12.01 33.48 8.76
N LEU A 944 -13.02 33.27 7.93
CA LEU A 944 -13.24 32.00 7.23
C LEU A 944 -12.36 31.89 6.00
N THR A 945 -11.64 30.77 5.86
CA THR A 945 -10.87 30.50 4.64
C THR A 945 -11.81 30.25 3.43
N PRO A 946 -11.39 30.51 2.18
CA PRO A 946 -12.21 30.23 0.99
C PRO A 946 -12.70 28.79 0.89
N LYS A 947 -11.92 27.85 1.44
CA LYS A 947 -12.28 26.43 1.52
C LYS A 947 -13.38 26.18 2.56
N ALA A 948 -13.31 26.83 3.72
CA ALA A 948 -14.36 26.78 4.74
C ALA A 948 -15.68 27.37 4.23
N GLN A 949 -15.63 28.50 3.51
CA GLN A 949 -16.78 29.09 2.83
C GLN A 949 -17.44 28.08 1.87
N SER A 950 -16.67 27.43 0.99
CA SER A 950 -17.22 26.42 0.07
C SER A 950 -17.91 25.24 0.78
N HIS A 951 -17.41 24.80 1.93
CA HIS A 951 -18.02 23.73 2.72
C HIS A 951 -19.29 24.21 3.44
N LEU A 952 -19.28 25.44 3.98
CA LEU A 952 -20.45 26.06 4.61
C LEU A 952 -21.64 26.15 3.67
N LYS A 953 -21.42 26.40 2.37
CA LYS A 953 -22.50 26.42 1.37
C LYS A 953 -23.28 25.11 1.32
N THR A 954 -22.60 23.98 1.50
CA THR A 954 -23.25 22.66 1.49
C THR A 954 -23.87 22.35 2.85
N LEU A 955 -23.21 22.75 3.95
CA LEU A 955 -23.66 22.48 5.31
C LEU A 955 -24.89 23.28 5.70
N LEU A 956 -24.96 24.55 5.28
CA LEU A 956 -26.03 25.50 5.56
C LEU A 956 -27.05 25.57 4.41
N SER A 957 -27.27 24.48 3.70
CA SER A 957 -28.37 24.33 2.74
C SER A 957 -29.23 23.13 3.12
N PHE A 958 -30.54 23.22 2.89
CA PHE A 958 -31.50 22.14 3.10
C PHE A 958 -32.52 22.12 1.96
N MET A 959 -33.28 21.02 1.84
CA MET A 959 -34.37 20.98 0.86
C MET A 959 -35.66 21.50 1.50
N SER A 960 -36.27 22.50 0.88
CA SER A 960 -37.66 22.91 1.12
C SER A 960 -38.38 22.82 -0.21
N ASP A 961 -39.52 22.14 -0.25
CA ASP A 961 -40.40 22.10 -1.43
C ASP A 961 -39.72 21.60 -2.71
N GLY A 962 -38.75 20.68 -2.56
CA GLY A 962 -38.01 20.10 -3.68
C GLY A 962 -36.87 20.96 -4.22
N GLU A 963 -36.68 22.18 -3.70
CA GLU A 963 -35.56 23.06 -4.05
C GLU A 963 -34.51 23.13 -2.94
N VAL A 964 -33.25 23.35 -3.31
CA VAL A 964 -32.16 23.53 -2.36
C VAL A 964 -32.14 24.98 -1.90
N THR A 965 -32.66 25.23 -0.70
CA THR A 965 -32.71 26.56 -0.09
C THR A 965 -31.46 26.79 0.77
N PRO A 966 -30.62 27.79 0.48
CA PRO A 966 -29.51 28.16 1.35
C PRO A 966 -30.04 28.91 2.58
N LEU A 967 -29.64 28.46 3.77
CA LEU A 967 -29.94 29.12 5.04
C LEU A 967 -29.14 30.43 5.19
N VAL A 968 -27.96 30.52 4.57
CA VAL A 968 -27.05 31.67 4.61
C VAL A 968 -26.45 31.90 3.23
N ASP A 969 -26.37 33.16 2.78
CA ASP A 969 -25.67 33.54 1.56
C ASP A 969 -24.16 33.59 1.82
N VAL A 970 -23.51 32.46 1.53
CA VAL A 970 -22.07 32.26 1.72
C VAL A 970 -21.22 33.22 0.90
N GLY A 971 -21.75 33.82 -0.18
CA GLY A 971 -21.03 34.83 -0.95
C GLY A 971 -20.75 36.11 -0.17
N LYS A 972 -21.52 36.37 0.90
CA LYS A 972 -21.42 37.54 1.77
C LYS A 972 -20.82 37.23 3.15
N VAL A 973 -20.29 36.02 3.35
CA VAL A 973 -19.78 35.56 4.65
C VAL A 973 -18.26 35.53 4.66
N HIS A 974 -17.64 36.39 5.46
CA HIS A 974 -16.20 36.46 5.69
C HIS A 974 -15.82 36.04 7.12
N THR A 975 -16.74 36.19 8.07
CA THR A 975 -16.55 35.85 9.48
C THR A 975 -17.69 34.98 10.03
N TRP A 976 -17.50 34.40 11.22
CA TRP A 976 -18.59 33.70 11.92
C TRP A 976 -19.72 34.65 12.36
N HIS A 977 -19.41 35.94 12.56
CA HIS A 977 -20.41 36.95 12.91
C HIS A 977 -21.37 37.21 11.75
N ASP A 978 -20.86 37.26 10.52
CA ASP A 978 -21.69 37.42 9.31
C ASP A 978 -22.71 36.28 9.15
N ILE A 979 -22.37 35.06 9.60
CA ILE A 979 -23.28 33.92 9.61
C ILE A 979 -24.35 34.12 10.68
N GLU A 980 -23.96 34.53 11.88
CA GLU A 980 -24.88 34.79 12.98
C GLU A 980 -25.88 35.90 12.65
N ASP A 981 -25.43 36.99 12.02
CA ASP A 981 -26.28 38.09 11.56
C ASP A 981 -27.30 37.65 10.51
N GLN A 982 -26.87 36.85 9.52
CA GLN A 982 -27.79 36.32 8.52
C GLN A 982 -28.80 35.33 9.13
N LEU A 983 -28.38 34.52 10.12
CA LEU A 983 -29.29 33.63 10.86
C LEU A 983 -30.27 34.40 11.75
N ASN A 984 -29.85 35.54 12.31
CA ASN A 984 -30.73 36.48 13.02
C ASN A 984 -31.82 37.04 12.09
N GLY A 985 -31.55 37.16 10.78
CA GLY A 985 -32.56 37.51 9.78
C GLY A 985 -33.57 36.40 9.44
N LYS A 986 -33.35 35.15 9.86
CA LYS A 986 -34.26 34.02 9.57
C LYS A 986 -35.36 33.87 10.62
N THR A 987 -36.53 33.37 10.20
CA THR A 987 -37.64 33.08 11.10
C THR A 987 -37.40 31.75 11.84
N LEU A 988 -37.96 31.61 13.05
CA LEU A 988 -37.82 30.38 13.84
C LEU A 988 -38.32 29.11 13.10
N PRO A 989 -39.44 29.14 12.34
CA PRO A 989 -39.88 27.97 11.56
C PRO A 989 -38.82 27.49 10.55
N VAL A 990 -38.17 28.41 9.83
CA VAL A 990 -37.11 28.07 8.86
C VAL A 990 -35.90 27.43 9.55
N LEU A 991 -35.51 27.93 10.73
CA LEU A 991 -34.43 27.35 11.53
C LEU A 991 -34.80 25.96 12.06
N LYS A 992 -36.05 25.76 12.51
CA LYS A 992 -36.54 24.44 12.96
C LYS A 992 -36.62 23.44 11.81
N GLN A 993 -37.07 23.87 10.64
CA GLN A 993 -37.10 23.04 9.43
C GLN A 993 -35.68 22.59 9.07
N PHE A 994 -34.69 23.50 9.06
CA PHE A 994 -33.29 23.13 8.85
C PHE A 994 -32.79 22.13 9.91
N LEU A 995 -33.01 22.42 11.20
CA LEU A 995 -32.54 21.55 12.29
C LEU A 995 -33.20 20.17 12.28
N SER A 996 -34.46 20.05 11.88
CA SER A 996 -35.16 18.77 11.77
C SER A 996 -34.50 17.80 10.77
N THR A 997 -33.76 18.31 9.80
CA THR A 997 -32.99 17.49 8.85
C THR A 997 -31.67 16.97 9.42
N ARG A 998 -31.24 17.46 10.60
CA ARG A 998 -29.90 17.22 11.16
C ARG A 998 -29.90 16.62 12.57
N ILE A 999 -30.90 16.94 13.38
CA ILE A 999 -31.01 16.48 14.78
C ILE A 999 -32.43 16.00 15.11
N PRO A 1000 -32.60 15.09 16.09
CA PRO A 1000 -33.91 14.61 16.50
C PRO A 1000 -34.80 15.75 17.04
N GLU A 1001 -36.11 15.64 16.82
CA GLU A 1001 -37.13 16.62 17.26
C GLU A 1001 -37.01 17.09 18.72
N PRO A 1002 -36.78 16.24 19.74
CA PRO A 1002 -36.64 16.69 21.13
C PRO A 1002 -35.39 17.55 21.40
N GLU A 1003 -34.39 17.54 20.50
CA GLU A 1003 -33.19 18.38 20.62
C GLU A 1003 -33.33 19.73 19.88
N ILE A 1004 -34.44 19.95 19.17
CA ILE A 1004 -34.68 21.19 18.41
C ILE A 1004 -35.11 22.29 19.39
N PRO A 1005 -34.34 23.38 19.52
CA PRO A 1005 -34.68 24.41 20.48
C PRO A 1005 -36.01 25.12 20.14
N SER A 1006 -36.81 25.37 21.18
CA SER A 1006 -38.14 25.99 21.03
C SER A 1006 -38.09 27.50 20.77
N ARG A 1007 -36.97 28.16 21.08
CA ARG A 1007 -36.75 29.61 20.92
C ARG A 1007 -35.68 29.91 19.86
N LYS A 1008 -35.77 31.09 19.22
CA LYS A 1008 -34.93 31.51 18.09
C LYS A 1008 -33.43 31.58 18.42
N ALA A 1009 -33.03 32.29 19.46
CA ALA A 1009 -31.62 32.45 19.81
C ALA A 1009 -30.91 31.10 20.08
N PRO A 1010 -31.48 30.17 20.86
CA PRO A 1010 -30.95 28.80 21.00
C PRO A 1010 -30.88 28.02 19.69
N ALA A 1011 -31.86 28.16 18.79
CA ALA A 1011 -31.84 27.51 17.48
C ALA A 1011 -30.68 28.02 16.61
N ILE A 1012 -30.42 29.33 16.62
CA ILE A 1012 -29.28 29.96 15.92
C ILE A 1012 -27.95 29.40 16.47
N GLN A 1013 -27.78 29.36 17.79
CA GLN A 1013 -26.57 28.81 18.41
C GLN A 1013 -26.36 27.34 18.06
N LYS A 1014 -27.44 26.55 18.00
CA LYS A 1014 -27.36 25.14 17.61
C LYS A 1014 -26.92 24.98 16.15
N VAL A 1015 -27.39 25.83 15.24
CA VAL A 1015 -26.95 25.85 13.83
C VAL A 1015 -25.46 26.21 13.72
N LEU A 1016 -25.00 27.23 14.46
CA LEU A 1016 -23.59 27.64 14.49
C LEU A 1016 -22.68 26.54 15.03
N GLN A 1017 -23.12 25.85 16.09
CA GLN A 1017 -22.40 24.72 16.68
C GLN A 1017 -22.23 23.58 15.66
N LEU A 1018 -23.32 23.15 15.00
CA LEU A 1018 -23.27 22.10 13.97
C LEU A 1018 -22.34 22.48 12.80
N ALA A 1019 -22.33 23.75 12.40
CA ALA A 1019 -21.44 24.25 11.35
C ALA A 1019 -19.96 24.23 11.77
N ARG A 1020 -19.65 24.62 13.02
CA ARG A 1020 -18.28 24.60 13.58
C ARG A 1020 -17.76 23.17 13.72
N ASP A 1021 -18.58 22.25 14.23
CA ASP A 1021 -18.20 20.86 14.45
C ASP A 1021 -17.96 20.10 13.12
N ALA A 1022 -18.63 20.52 12.04
CA ALA A 1022 -18.51 19.90 10.72
C ALA A 1022 -17.35 20.43 9.87
N LEU A 1023 -16.74 21.57 10.23
CA LEU A 1023 -15.59 22.12 9.51
C LEU A 1023 -14.28 21.53 10.05
N PRO A 1024 -13.40 21.00 9.18
CA PRO A 1024 -12.07 20.56 9.61
C PRO A 1024 -11.24 21.79 10.02
N CYS A 1025 -10.76 21.81 11.27
CA CYS A 1025 -9.81 22.82 11.78
C CYS A 1025 -8.57 22.95 10.91
#